data_AF-A0A2N2U1T5-F1
#
_entry.id   AF-A0A2N2U1T5-F1
#
_cell.length_a   1.000
_cell.length_b   1.000
_cell.length_c   1.000
_cell.angle_alpha   90.00
_cell.angle_beta   90.00
_cell.angle_gamma   90.00
#
_symmetry.space_group_name_H-M   'P 1'
#
loop_
_entity.id
_entity.type
_entity.pdbx_description
1 polymer ?
#
loop_
_entity_poly.entity_id
_entity_poly.type
_entity_poly.pdbx_seq_one_letter_code
_entity_poly.pdbx_strand_id
1 'polypeptide(L)'
;MSIKLEDYAELLEDLSPHTRDALNAAWHEATKVFSPRGLDNYLKGVSAIRGLGRGDSLVETWIEQAPQVAKEVGEDVVADLATASLMLASKTSGAVIELLLATAPTAAKRLGDADLFLKYLQFINTLIAQAPRGVRPMLDKLEVLFQQLTLGGLRRWALWGAHAHRTNYEEQINYFSLSSKESIAMLQKERKGTLLVDVQRRINMYLRALWARDFFMRPTSGDFEAREGYRPYIEDYLLHLPDAFDDWTVEGQAPVSGLELYRATAAHCAAHIVETRQPISAESLNPMQMAVISVIEDARVETLAIRRFPGLKQLWRKLHTATPEMRASVGDYLNRLARALLDETCQDDDAWIAEGRALFASAQDRLDNNQTSWEIGVQLAHSLTQKKIPFNARTDILTAPYRDDNRYFWEFEEFDFDKAAGAGYDTIKQVRKNVSLMEFVNELEVETAGDDANEIWVLSTELFPYEDMGKSFNEMEGREPVSEPFHYSEWDYQIQLERPAWATVQEKRAKLGDLAVIDDITAKYKREIHRMKFLLDAMQPQGVQRIRKLEDGDEIDINAAIQSFIDIRLGNQPDPRIMMRSVRKTRDFSILVLLDLSESTNETVQDQEYSVRELTQQACVLLADAINKVGDPFAIHGFCSDGRHDVEYYRFKDFDQHWDDVPKAKLAGMTGQLSTRMGAAIRHAGHHLKLQRSAKKLLIVITDGEPADIDVRDPQYLRHDTKKAVEEVARNGVTTYCMSLDPRADNYVSRIFGQKNYMVVDHVERLPEKLPLLYAGLTR
;
A
#
# COMPACT_ATOMS: atom_id res chain seq x y z
N MET A 1 -14.95 -8.94 16.04
CA MET A 1 -15.05 -9.88 17.18
C MET A 1 -13.95 -9.61 18.19
N SER A 2 -14.24 -9.54 19.50
CA SER A 2 -13.18 -9.58 20.52
C SER A 2 -12.78 -11.04 20.72
N ILE A 3 -11.57 -11.41 20.31
CA ILE A 3 -11.04 -12.76 20.55
C ILE A 3 -10.92 -12.97 22.05
N LYS A 4 -11.60 -13.99 22.57
CA LYS A 4 -11.53 -14.34 23.98
C LYS A 4 -10.48 -15.42 24.19
N LEU A 5 -9.76 -15.34 25.30
CA LEU A 5 -8.82 -16.38 25.70
C LEU A 5 -9.52 -17.75 25.87
N GLU A 6 -10.81 -17.71 26.19
CA GLU A 6 -11.72 -18.86 26.34
C GLU A 6 -11.83 -19.70 25.06
N ASP A 7 -11.67 -19.10 23.88
CA ASP A 7 -11.76 -19.78 22.59
C ASP A 7 -10.57 -20.73 22.33
N TYR A 8 -9.51 -20.64 23.15
CA TYR A 8 -8.28 -21.45 23.05
C TYR A 8 -8.07 -22.36 24.25
N ALA A 9 -9.13 -22.72 24.98
CA ALA A 9 -9.05 -23.52 26.20
C ALA A 9 -8.18 -24.77 26.06
N GLU A 10 -8.29 -25.50 24.94
CA GLU A 10 -7.51 -26.72 24.66
C GLU A 10 -5.99 -26.49 24.63
N LEU A 11 -5.51 -25.33 24.15
CA LEU A 11 -4.08 -25.00 24.13
C LEU A 11 -3.55 -24.58 25.52
N LEU A 12 -4.45 -24.28 26.46
CA LEU A 12 -4.16 -23.67 27.76
C LEU A 12 -4.42 -24.62 28.94
N GLU A 13 -5.01 -25.79 28.69
CA GLU A 13 -5.49 -26.75 29.70
C GLU A 13 -4.39 -27.24 30.65
N ASP A 14 -3.17 -27.41 30.16
CA ASP A 14 -2.11 -27.95 30.99
C ASP A 14 -1.19 -26.85 31.62
N LEU A 15 -1.43 -25.56 31.35
CA LEU A 15 -0.62 -24.46 31.92
C LEU A 15 -0.74 -24.38 33.45
N SER A 16 0.37 -24.08 34.13
CA SER A 16 0.35 -23.85 35.57
C SER A 16 -0.47 -22.60 35.91
N PRO A 17 -1.03 -22.49 37.14
CA PRO A 17 -1.81 -21.31 37.54
C PRO A 17 -1.04 -20.00 37.39
N HIS A 18 0.25 -20.01 37.72
CA HIS A 18 1.12 -18.83 37.62
C HIS A 18 1.32 -18.38 36.17
N THR A 19 1.57 -19.32 35.24
CA THR A 19 1.74 -19.00 33.82
C THR A 19 0.43 -18.54 33.17
N ARG A 20 -0.72 -19.04 33.63
CA ARG A 20 -2.03 -18.51 33.20
C ARG A 20 -2.25 -17.07 33.63
N ASP A 21 -1.86 -16.72 34.84
CA ASP A 21 -1.95 -15.34 35.32
C ASP A 21 -1.05 -14.41 34.51
N ALA A 22 0.17 -14.84 34.17
CA ALA A 22 1.06 -14.11 33.27
C ALA A 22 0.46 -13.92 31.87
N LEU A 23 -0.14 -14.96 31.29
CA LEU A 23 -0.82 -14.88 30.00
C LEU A 23 -2.01 -13.92 30.04
N ASN A 24 -2.84 -14.00 31.08
CA ASN A 24 -3.98 -13.10 31.27
C ASN A 24 -3.53 -11.64 31.39
N ALA A 25 -2.44 -11.37 32.10
CA ALA A 25 -1.88 -10.03 32.23
C ALA A 25 -1.33 -9.49 30.90
N ALA A 26 -0.67 -10.35 30.10
CA ALA A 26 -0.10 -9.98 28.80
C ALA A 26 -1.13 -9.92 27.66
N TRP A 27 -2.30 -10.56 27.81
CA TRP A 27 -3.28 -10.75 26.75
C TRP A 27 -3.76 -9.45 26.10
N HIS A 28 -4.00 -8.42 26.92
CA HIS A 28 -4.48 -7.14 26.41
C HIS A 28 -3.43 -6.42 25.54
N GLU A 29 -2.13 -6.58 25.83
CA GLU A 29 -1.08 -6.03 24.97
C GLU A 29 -0.84 -6.92 23.75
N ALA A 30 -0.91 -8.25 23.90
CA ALA A 30 -0.81 -9.19 22.79
C ALA A 30 -1.90 -8.94 21.73
N THR A 31 -3.15 -8.71 22.14
CA THR A 31 -4.29 -8.44 21.23
C THR A 31 -4.21 -7.08 20.52
N LYS A 32 -3.37 -6.14 20.98
CA LYS A 32 -3.10 -4.87 20.27
C LYS A 32 -2.06 -5.03 19.17
N VAL A 33 -1.11 -5.94 19.36
CA VAL A 33 0.01 -6.14 18.44
C VAL A 33 -0.33 -7.21 17.42
N PHE A 34 -0.97 -8.28 17.87
CA PHE A 34 -1.28 -9.44 17.07
C PHE A 34 -2.68 -9.39 16.48
N SER A 35 -2.69 -9.93 15.29
CA SER A 35 -3.79 -10.25 14.42
C SER A 35 -4.40 -11.63 14.86
N PRO A 36 -5.62 -12.08 14.48
CA PRO A 36 -6.16 -13.38 14.93
C PRO A 36 -5.26 -14.59 14.66
N ARG A 37 -4.70 -14.71 13.45
CA ARG A 37 -3.69 -15.75 13.17
C ARG A 37 -2.37 -15.49 13.91
N GLY A 38 -2.01 -14.24 14.19
CA GLY A 38 -0.84 -13.91 15.02
C GLY A 38 -1.02 -14.37 16.47
N LEU A 39 -2.22 -14.17 17.04
CA LEU A 39 -2.61 -14.67 18.36
C LEU A 39 -2.64 -16.20 18.39
N ASP A 40 -3.18 -16.83 17.34
CA ASP A 40 -3.13 -18.28 17.19
C ASP A 40 -1.68 -18.80 17.16
N ASN A 41 -0.80 -18.19 16.36
CA ASN A 41 0.62 -18.55 16.31
C ASN A 41 1.33 -18.30 17.65
N TYR A 42 1.00 -17.21 18.33
CA TYR A 42 1.54 -16.86 19.64
C TYR A 42 1.13 -17.90 20.71
N LEU A 43 -0.14 -18.32 20.72
CA LEU A 43 -0.67 -19.34 21.63
C LEU A 43 -0.18 -20.75 21.27
N LYS A 44 -0.09 -21.10 19.99
CA LYS A 44 0.59 -22.32 19.53
C LYS A 44 2.06 -22.33 19.95
N GLY A 45 2.71 -21.16 19.93
CA GLY A 45 4.05 -20.96 20.50
C GLY A 45 4.12 -21.25 21.99
N VAL A 46 3.17 -20.76 22.79
CA VAL A 46 3.05 -21.07 24.24
C VAL A 46 3.00 -22.59 24.45
N SER A 47 2.13 -23.28 23.70
CA SER A 47 2.00 -24.75 23.77
C SER A 47 3.28 -25.46 23.33
N ALA A 48 3.89 -25.04 22.21
CA ALA A 48 5.11 -25.64 21.67
C ALA A 48 6.32 -25.49 22.60
N ILE A 49 6.54 -24.30 23.14
CA ILE A 49 7.63 -24.02 24.09
C ILE A 49 7.43 -24.82 25.38
N ARG A 50 6.19 -24.93 25.84
CA ARG A 50 5.86 -25.75 27.01
C ARG A 50 6.10 -27.25 26.77
N GLY A 51 5.81 -27.73 25.58
CA GLY A 51 6.11 -29.10 25.13
C GLY A 51 7.59 -29.49 25.26
N LEU A 52 8.51 -28.53 25.39
CA LEU A 52 9.93 -28.80 25.65
C LEU A 52 10.21 -29.35 27.06
N GLY A 53 9.30 -29.17 28.02
CA GLY A 53 9.47 -29.66 29.40
C GLY A 53 10.64 -29.01 30.15
N ARG A 54 10.95 -27.74 29.87
CA ARG A 54 12.13 -27.02 30.41
C ARG A 54 11.82 -26.02 31.54
N GLY A 55 10.62 -26.08 32.11
CA GLY A 55 10.17 -25.22 33.22
C GLY A 55 9.26 -24.06 32.77
N ASP A 56 8.50 -23.52 33.72
CA ASP A 56 7.48 -22.48 33.47
C ASP A 56 8.10 -21.12 33.11
N SER A 57 9.30 -20.80 33.61
CA SER A 57 10.01 -19.53 33.33
C SER A 57 10.23 -19.29 31.84
N LEU A 58 10.51 -20.36 31.08
CA LEU A 58 10.71 -20.29 29.64
C LEU A 58 9.42 -19.90 28.91
N VAL A 59 8.29 -20.44 29.36
CA VAL A 59 6.97 -20.17 28.78
C VAL A 59 6.53 -18.74 29.12
N GLU A 60 6.79 -18.30 30.35
CA GLU A 60 6.54 -16.92 30.78
C GLU A 60 7.37 -15.91 29.99
N THR A 61 8.65 -16.22 29.73
CA THR A 61 9.51 -15.39 28.88
C THR A 61 8.96 -15.30 27.45
N TRP A 62 8.45 -16.40 26.88
CA TRP A 62 7.78 -16.37 25.59
C TRP A 62 6.56 -15.44 25.60
N ILE A 63 5.70 -15.59 26.61
CA ILE A 63 4.47 -14.80 26.78
C ILE A 63 4.77 -13.29 26.81
N GLU A 64 5.81 -12.90 27.54
CA GLU A 64 6.16 -11.49 27.70
C GLU A 64 6.88 -10.89 26.49
N GLN A 65 7.75 -11.66 25.83
CA GLN A 65 8.71 -11.11 24.86
C GLN A 65 8.27 -11.28 23.39
N ALA A 66 7.52 -12.34 23.05
CA ALA A 66 7.06 -12.56 21.67
C ALA A 66 6.20 -11.40 21.11
N PRO A 67 5.27 -10.78 21.86
CA PRO A 67 4.56 -9.59 21.40
C PRO A 67 5.49 -8.41 21.11
N GLN A 68 6.58 -8.25 21.86
CA GLN A 68 7.54 -7.17 21.62
C GLN A 68 8.34 -7.39 20.33
N VAL A 69 8.73 -8.64 20.04
CA VAL A 69 9.36 -8.98 18.76
C VAL A 69 8.43 -8.65 17.60
N ALA A 70 7.17 -9.07 17.69
CA ALA A 70 6.17 -8.82 16.65
C ALA A 70 5.94 -7.33 16.40
N LYS A 71 5.98 -6.52 17.46
CA LYS A 71 5.85 -5.07 17.37
C LYS A 71 7.00 -4.40 16.61
N GLU A 72 8.22 -4.92 16.75
CA GLU A 72 9.43 -4.30 16.17
C GLU A 72 9.70 -4.74 14.73
N VAL A 73 9.49 -6.02 14.39
CA VAL A 73 9.84 -6.57 13.06
C VAL A 73 8.68 -7.26 12.33
N GLY A 74 7.47 -7.24 12.90
CA GLY A 74 6.27 -7.87 12.34
C GLY A 74 5.96 -9.24 12.94
N GLU A 75 4.70 -9.64 12.90
CA GLU A 75 4.21 -10.86 13.55
C GLU A 75 4.59 -12.17 12.85
N ASP A 76 4.94 -12.13 11.56
CA ASP A 76 5.22 -13.34 10.79
C ASP A 76 6.47 -14.08 11.31
N VAL A 77 7.44 -13.36 11.90
CA VAL A 77 8.65 -13.98 12.45
C VAL A 77 8.41 -14.74 13.77
N VAL A 78 7.22 -14.64 14.38
CA VAL A 78 6.95 -15.28 15.67
C VAL A 78 6.93 -16.79 15.54
N ALA A 79 6.36 -17.33 14.45
CA ALA A 79 6.39 -18.77 14.20
C ALA A 79 7.83 -19.28 14.00
N ASP A 80 8.66 -18.50 13.31
CA ASP A 80 10.08 -18.81 13.13
C ASP A 80 10.88 -18.73 14.44
N LEU A 81 10.55 -17.78 15.32
CA LEU A 81 11.15 -17.67 16.66
C LEU A 81 10.82 -18.89 17.53
N ALA A 82 9.56 -19.36 17.50
CA ALA A 82 9.17 -20.60 18.16
C ALA A 82 9.96 -21.79 17.57
N THR A 83 10.00 -21.90 16.24
CA THR A 83 10.69 -22.97 15.52
C THR A 83 12.19 -22.99 15.83
N ALA A 84 12.85 -21.84 15.83
CA ALA A 84 14.25 -21.70 16.21
C ALA A 84 14.46 -22.18 17.66
N SER A 85 13.60 -21.78 18.59
CA SER A 85 13.67 -22.22 20.00
C SER A 85 13.55 -23.74 20.14
N LEU A 86 12.64 -24.37 19.39
CA LEU A 86 12.48 -25.83 19.35
C LEU A 86 13.73 -26.52 18.78
N MET A 87 14.30 -25.99 17.68
CA MET A 87 15.52 -26.55 17.08
C MET A 87 16.71 -26.52 18.05
N LEU A 88 16.80 -25.49 18.90
CA LEU A 88 17.86 -25.35 19.89
C LEU A 88 17.69 -26.28 21.10
N ALA A 89 16.47 -26.74 21.40
CA ALA A 89 16.19 -27.59 22.56
C ALA A 89 16.96 -28.92 22.59
N SER A 90 17.36 -29.43 21.42
CA SER A 90 18.21 -30.62 21.28
C SER A 90 19.71 -30.34 21.44
N LYS A 91 20.13 -29.07 21.38
CA LYS A 91 21.55 -28.65 21.31
C LYS A 91 22.02 -27.86 22.54
N THR A 92 21.11 -27.25 23.29
CA THR A 92 21.44 -26.39 24.45
C THR A 92 20.51 -26.60 25.64
N SER A 93 20.85 -25.98 26.79
CA SER A 93 19.98 -25.99 27.98
C SER A 93 18.80 -25.01 27.83
N GLY A 94 17.73 -25.25 28.60
CA GLY A 94 16.55 -24.37 28.63
C GLY A 94 16.89 -22.92 29.00
N ALA A 95 17.85 -22.71 29.90
CA ALA A 95 18.32 -21.38 30.27
C ALA A 95 18.93 -20.57 29.11
N VAL A 96 19.53 -21.24 28.11
CA VAL A 96 20.06 -20.54 26.92
C VAL A 96 18.92 -20.11 25.99
N ILE A 97 17.89 -20.94 25.86
CA ILE A 97 16.70 -20.63 25.06
C ILE A 97 15.90 -19.51 25.74
N GLU A 98 15.77 -19.55 27.07
CA GLU A 98 15.17 -18.48 27.86
C GLU A 98 15.89 -17.15 27.62
N LEU A 99 17.23 -17.15 27.67
CA LEU A 99 18.02 -15.96 27.40
C LEU A 99 17.91 -15.49 25.94
N LEU A 100 17.81 -16.41 24.98
CA LEU A 100 17.54 -16.06 23.58
C LEU A 100 16.19 -15.35 23.43
N LEU A 101 15.13 -15.88 24.04
CA LEU A 101 13.80 -15.27 24.02
C LEU A 101 13.80 -13.91 24.75
N ALA A 102 14.46 -13.82 25.90
CA ALA A 102 14.60 -12.59 26.67
C ALA A 102 15.34 -11.48 25.90
N THR A 103 16.30 -11.85 25.04
CA THR A 103 17.09 -10.91 24.24
C THR A 103 16.58 -10.72 22.81
N ALA A 104 15.57 -11.49 22.40
CA ALA A 104 14.99 -11.42 21.05
C ALA A 104 14.41 -10.03 20.73
N PRO A 105 13.69 -9.32 21.63
CA PRO A 105 13.23 -7.95 21.35
C PRO A 105 14.38 -6.98 21.14
N THR A 106 15.49 -7.13 21.86
CA THR A 106 16.70 -6.31 21.67
C THR A 106 17.29 -6.50 20.27
N ALA A 107 17.37 -7.76 19.81
CA ALA A 107 17.82 -8.06 18.45
C ALA A 107 16.84 -7.52 17.41
N ALA A 108 15.53 -7.76 17.58
CA ALA A 108 14.48 -7.29 16.67
C ALA A 108 14.51 -5.76 16.51
N LYS A 109 14.54 -5.03 17.62
CA LYS A 109 14.63 -3.57 17.63
C LYS A 109 15.91 -3.03 16.96
N ARG A 110 17.04 -3.71 17.15
CA ARG A 110 18.33 -3.27 16.59
C ARG A 110 18.46 -3.56 15.10
N LEU A 111 17.90 -4.67 14.65
CA LEU A 111 17.92 -5.06 13.24
C LEU A 111 16.85 -4.32 12.43
N GLY A 112 15.68 -4.08 13.03
CA GLY A 112 14.60 -3.26 12.47
C GLY A 112 13.96 -3.84 11.19
N ASP A 113 14.27 -5.09 10.86
CA ASP A 113 13.80 -5.79 9.65
C ASP A 113 13.64 -7.29 9.92
N ALA A 114 12.59 -7.89 9.35
CA ALA A 114 12.23 -9.29 9.55
C ALA A 114 13.27 -10.26 8.99
N ASP A 115 13.78 -10.02 7.77
CA ASP A 115 14.76 -10.90 7.13
C ASP A 115 16.10 -10.90 7.88
N LEU A 116 16.53 -9.72 8.33
CA LEU A 116 17.72 -9.62 9.20
C LEU A 116 17.54 -10.36 10.52
N PHE A 117 16.34 -10.27 11.12
CA PHE A 117 16.04 -10.99 12.36
C PHE A 117 16.06 -12.51 12.16
N LEU A 118 15.49 -13.03 11.06
CA LEU A 118 15.55 -14.45 10.72
C LEU A 118 16.99 -14.92 10.49
N LYS A 119 17.81 -14.13 9.79
CA LYS A 119 19.25 -14.40 9.61
C LYS A 119 20.01 -14.40 10.94
N TYR A 120 19.62 -13.56 11.89
CA TYR A 120 20.16 -13.60 13.25
C TYR A 120 19.83 -14.92 13.95
N LEU A 121 18.58 -15.39 13.89
CA LEU A 121 18.20 -16.69 14.48
C LEU A 121 18.97 -17.87 13.84
N GLN A 122 19.14 -17.85 12.51
CA GLN A 122 19.95 -18.83 11.79
C GLN A 122 21.43 -18.79 12.23
N PHE A 123 21.97 -17.59 12.42
CA PHE A 123 23.33 -17.41 12.93
C PHE A 123 23.49 -17.97 14.34
N ILE A 124 22.56 -17.72 15.26
CA ILE A 124 22.60 -18.29 16.62
C ILE A 124 22.62 -19.82 16.58
N ASN A 125 21.77 -20.44 15.75
CA ASN A 125 21.76 -21.89 15.56
C ASN A 125 23.10 -22.42 15.03
N THR A 126 23.75 -21.68 14.14
CA THR A 126 25.09 -22.02 13.63
C THR A 126 26.17 -21.88 14.70
N LEU A 127 26.14 -20.80 15.48
CA LEU A 127 27.12 -20.52 16.53
C LEU A 127 27.04 -21.56 17.65
N ILE A 128 25.83 -21.96 18.04
CA ILE A 128 25.61 -23.00 19.05
C ILE A 128 26.29 -24.32 18.67
N ALA A 129 26.30 -24.68 17.38
CA ALA A 129 26.97 -25.90 16.92
C ALA A 129 28.50 -25.82 17.03
N GLN A 130 29.10 -24.62 17.02
CA GLN A 130 30.55 -24.41 17.02
C GLN A 130 31.11 -24.06 18.41
N ALA A 131 30.39 -23.22 19.17
CA ALA A 131 30.81 -22.66 20.45
C ALA A 131 29.65 -22.60 21.46
N PRO A 132 29.08 -23.75 21.88
CA PRO A 132 27.88 -23.78 22.73
C PRO A 132 28.10 -23.11 24.10
N ARG A 133 29.32 -23.14 24.63
CA ARG A 133 29.68 -22.51 25.91
C ARG A 133 29.85 -20.99 25.80
N GLY A 134 30.08 -20.47 24.60
CA GLY A 134 30.23 -19.04 24.32
C GLY A 134 28.90 -18.30 24.11
N VAL A 135 27.83 -19.01 23.74
CA VAL A 135 26.55 -18.39 23.36
C VAL A 135 25.88 -17.66 24.52
N ARG A 136 25.82 -18.27 25.71
CA ARG A 136 25.24 -17.60 26.88
C ARG A 136 25.99 -16.30 27.25
N PRO A 137 27.31 -16.32 27.46
CA PRO A 137 28.08 -15.10 27.70
C PRO A 137 27.89 -14.02 26.61
N MET A 138 27.74 -14.43 25.35
CA MET A 138 27.47 -13.51 24.24
C MET A 138 26.10 -12.86 24.35
N LEU A 139 25.05 -13.65 24.60
CA LEU A 139 23.68 -13.14 24.73
C LEU A 139 23.55 -12.17 25.92
N ASP A 140 24.27 -12.42 27.02
CA ASP A 140 24.37 -11.49 28.16
C ASP A 140 24.98 -10.12 27.78
N LYS A 141 25.72 -10.06 26.66
CA LYS A 141 26.35 -8.85 26.11
C LYS A 141 25.72 -8.39 24.79
N LEU A 142 24.59 -8.96 24.39
CA LEU A 142 24.01 -8.73 23.06
C LEU A 142 23.72 -7.25 22.79
N GLU A 143 23.21 -6.53 23.78
CA GLU A 143 22.93 -5.10 23.64
C GLU A 143 24.22 -4.29 23.37
N VAL A 144 25.30 -4.57 24.11
CA VAL A 144 26.59 -3.89 23.94
C VAL A 144 27.19 -4.20 22.57
N LEU A 145 27.04 -5.44 22.10
CA LEU A 145 27.50 -5.87 20.79
C LEU A 145 26.75 -5.13 19.67
N PHE A 146 25.41 -5.11 19.71
CA PHE A 146 24.60 -4.41 18.68
C PHE A 146 24.68 -2.88 18.75
N GLN A 147 25.17 -2.29 19.85
CA GLN A 147 25.50 -0.86 19.90
C GLN A 147 26.73 -0.50 19.04
N GLN A 148 27.59 -1.47 18.71
CA GLN A 148 28.86 -1.23 18.01
C GLN A 148 28.96 -1.99 16.69
N LEU A 149 28.25 -3.12 16.56
CA LEU A 149 28.35 -4.03 15.44
C LEU A 149 27.04 -4.12 14.69
N THR A 150 27.15 -4.24 13.37
CA THR A 150 26.06 -4.73 12.55
C THR A 150 25.94 -6.25 12.66
N LEU A 151 24.88 -6.85 12.12
CA LEU A 151 24.72 -8.32 12.15
C LEU A 151 25.90 -9.05 11.52
N GLY A 152 26.45 -8.53 10.41
CA GLY A 152 27.65 -9.08 9.78
C GLY A 152 28.89 -8.96 10.67
N GLY A 153 29.06 -7.81 11.33
CA GLY A 153 30.13 -7.60 12.31
C GLY A 153 30.05 -8.57 13.49
N LEU A 154 28.85 -8.76 14.04
CA LEU A 154 28.58 -9.72 15.11
C LEU A 154 28.94 -11.15 14.67
N ARG A 155 28.50 -11.57 13.48
CA ARG A 155 28.80 -12.90 12.93
C ARG A 155 30.31 -13.12 12.77
N ARG A 156 31.04 -12.15 12.20
CA ARG A 156 32.51 -12.26 12.02
C ARG A 156 33.25 -12.28 13.35
N TRP A 157 32.88 -11.39 14.28
CA TRP A 157 33.43 -11.37 15.63
C TRP A 157 33.20 -12.69 16.37
N ALA A 158 31.99 -13.25 16.28
CA ALA A 158 31.64 -14.49 16.96
C ALA A 158 32.28 -15.73 16.33
N LEU A 159 32.27 -15.85 14.99
CA LEU A 159 32.90 -16.97 14.29
C LEU A 159 34.41 -16.97 14.46
N TRP A 160 35.06 -15.80 14.50
CA TRP A 160 36.47 -15.70 14.82
C TRP A 160 36.76 -16.22 16.24
N GLY A 161 35.99 -15.78 17.24
CA GLY A 161 36.13 -16.25 18.63
C GLY A 161 35.91 -17.76 18.77
N ALA A 162 34.88 -18.29 18.09
CA ALA A 162 34.59 -19.72 18.05
C ALA A 162 35.74 -20.54 17.43
N HIS A 163 36.36 -20.02 16.37
CA HIS A 163 37.48 -20.68 15.70
C HIS A 163 38.79 -20.57 16.50
N ALA A 164 39.15 -19.37 16.95
CA ALA A 164 40.39 -19.09 17.67
C ALA A 164 40.48 -19.84 19.00
N HIS A 165 39.36 -19.98 19.71
CA HIS A 165 39.28 -20.64 21.02
C HIS A 165 38.53 -21.97 20.96
N ARG A 166 38.54 -22.68 19.82
CA ARG A 166 37.81 -23.95 19.64
C ARG A 166 38.19 -25.03 20.67
N THR A 167 39.45 -25.08 21.09
CA THR A 167 39.99 -26.08 22.00
C THR A 167 40.16 -25.58 23.44
N ASN A 168 40.08 -24.26 23.68
CA ASN A 168 40.24 -23.65 25.00
C ASN A 168 38.91 -23.03 25.47
N TYR A 169 38.18 -23.78 26.29
CA TYR A 169 36.84 -23.39 26.72
C TYR A 169 36.81 -22.20 27.68
N GLU A 170 37.82 -22.04 28.52
CA GLU A 170 37.91 -20.92 29.46
C GLU A 170 38.11 -19.61 28.69
N GLU A 171 39.04 -19.61 27.73
CA GLU A 171 39.26 -18.46 26.85
C GLU A 171 38.08 -18.20 25.92
N GLN A 172 37.35 -19.23 25.48
CA GLN A 172 36.12 -19.05 24.73
C GLN A 172 35.08 -18.28 25.55
N ILE A 173 34.88 -18.62 26.83
CA ILE A 173 33.96 -17.89 27.72
C ILE A 173 34.46 -16.45 27.97
N ASN A 174 35.76 -16.26 28.19
CA ASN A 174 36.35 -14.93 28.37
C ASN A 174 36.20 -14.06 27.12
N TYR A 175 36.32 -14.63 25.93
CA TYR A 175 36.11 -13.93 24.67
C TYR A 175 34.66 -13.46 24.53
N PHE A 176 33.69 -14.38 24.64
CA PHE A 176 32.28 -14.06 24.43
C PHE A 176 31.68 -13.18 25.54
N SER A 177 32.26 -13.15 26.74
CA SER A 177 31.88 -12.25 27.83
C SER A 177 32.46 -10.83 27.73
N LEU A 178 33.25 -10.54 26.68
CA LEU A 178 34.03 -9.30 26.51
C LEU A 178 35.09 -9.07 27.59
N SER A 179 35.59 -10.14 28.21
CA SER A 179 36.62 -10.08 29.26
C SER A 179 38.04 -10.18 28.72
N SER A 180 38.24 -10.79 27.54
CA SER A 180 39.56 -10.91 26.91
C SER A 180 39.95 -9.67 26.10
N LYS A 181 41.26 -9.39 26.04
CA LYS A 181 41.80 -8.25 25.26
C LYS A 181 41.58 -8.46 23.76
N GLU A 182 41.67 -9.70 23.31
CA GLU A 182 41.44 -10.14 21.94
C GLU A 182 40.01 -9.88 21.50
N SER A 183 39.04 -10.14 22.39
CA SER A 183 37.62 -9.88 22.15
C SER A 183 37.33 -8.39 21.96
N ILE A 184 37.89 -7.55 22.84
CA ILE A 184 37.76 -6.09 22.73
C ILE A 184 38.47 -5.57 21.46
N ALA A 185 39.65 -6.09 21.14
CA ALA A 185 40.37 -5.70 19.93
C ALA A 185 39.61 -6.08 18.65
N MET A 186 39.04 -7.29 18.59
CA MET A 186 38.23 -7.73 17.46
C MET A 186 36.92 -6.95 17.36
N LEU A 187 36.29 -6.63 18.50
CA LEU A 187 35.12 -5.75 18.56
C LEU A 187 35.41 -4.37 17.98
N GLN A 188 36.53 -3.74 18.38
CA GLN A 188 36.95 -2.45 17.81
C GLN A 188 37.27 -2.55 16.31
N LYS A 189 37.81 -3.68 15.86
CA LYS A 189 38.13 -3.93 14.44
C LYS A 189 36.89 -4.12 13.56
N GLU A 190 35.82 -4.67 14.10
CA GLU A 190 34.56 -4.91 13.39
C GLU A 190 33.52 -3.80 13.63
N ARG A 191 33.81 -2.86 14.54
CA ARG A 191 32.97 -1.69 14.79
C ARG A 191 32.85 -0.88 13.51
N LYS A 192 31.62 -0.74 13.02
CA LYS A 192 31.29 0.23 11.98
C LYS A 192 30.88 1.56 12.62
N GLY A 193 31.00 2.66 11.89
CA GLY A 193 30.77 4.02 12.35
C GLY A 193 29.32 4.31 12.75
N THR A 194 28.63 5.11 11.96
CA THR A 194 27.24 5.49 12.23
C THR A 194 26.32 4.38 11.74
N LEU A 195 25.50 3.78 12.63
CA LEU A 195 24.52 2.75 12.26
C LEU A 195 23.24 3.39 11.70
N LEU A 196 22.64 2.76 10.67
CA LEU A 196 21.40 3.27 10.05
C LEU A 196 20.27 3.40 11.07
N VAL A 197 20.06 2.38 11.91
CA VAL A 197 18.97 2.34 12.91
C VAL A 197 18.99 3.55 13.87
N ASP A 198 20.18 4.08 14.17
CA ASP A 198 20.33 5.22 15.09
C ASP A 198 20.04 6.57 14.41
N VAL A 199 20.11 6.63 13.08
CA VAL A 199 19.95 7.88 12.31
C VAL A 199 18.74 7.90 11.37
N GLN A 200 18.12 6.75 11.10
CA GLN A 200 17.03 6.59 10.13
C GLN A 200 15.90 7.60 10.34
N ARG A 201 15.46 7.80 11.58
CA ARG A 201 14.42 8.80 11.91
C ARG A 201 14.86 10.23 11.55
N ARG A 202 16.12 10.58 11.79
CA ARG A 202 16.67 11.91 11.48
C ARG A 202 16.82 12.10 9.97
N ILE A 203 17.20 11.04 9.25
CA ILE A 203 17.27 11.04 7.78
C ILE A 203 15.86 11.19 7.19
N ASN A 204 14.86 10.47 7.70
CA ASN A 204 13.46 10.63 7.26
C ASN A 204 12.96 12.07 7.43
N MET A 205 13.21 12.70 8.58
CA MET A 205 12.87 14.11 8.78
C MET A 205 13.60 15.04 7.80
N TYR A 206 14.85 14.74 7.50
CA TYR A 206 15.66 15.49 6.53
C TYR A 206 15.09 15.36 5.10
N LEU A 207 14.75 14.15 4.64
CA LEU A 207 14.15 13.94 3.32
C LEU A 207 12.75 14.59 3.23
N ARG A 208 11.93 14.46 4.28
CA ARG A 208 10.61 15.11 4.34
C ARG A 208 10.71 16.63 4.27
N ALA A 209 11.73 17.21 4.88
CA ALA A 209 11.99 18.65 4.80
C ALA A 209 12.41 19.09 3.38
N LEU A 210 13.13 18.25 2.64
CA LEU A 210 13.53 18.54 1.27
C LEU A 210 12.37 18.35 0.28
N TRP A 211 11.68 17.21 0.29
CA TRP A 211 10.72 16.87 -0.77
C TRP A 211 9.24 16.89 -0.36
N ALA A 212 8.91 17.28 0.88
CA ALA A 212 7.54 17.31 1.41
C ALA A 212 6.78 15.97 1.29
N ARG A 213 7.51 14.85 1.20
CA ARG A 213 6.99 13.47 1.19
C ARG A 213 7.87 12.57 2.05
N ASP A 214 7.31 11.47 2.52
CA ASP A 214 8.06 10.45 3.22
C ASP A 214 8.72 9.49 2.21
N PHE A 215 9.89 8.96 2.56
CA PHE A 215 10.61 7.93 1.82
C PHE A 215 10.83 6.74 2.75
N PHE A 216 10.70 5.53 2.23
CA PHE A 216 10.95 4.34 3.01
C PHE A 216 12.39 3.91 2.84
N MET A 217 13.08 3.64 3.96
CA MET A 217 14.46 3.20 3.97
C MET A 217 14.53 1.82 4.62
N ARG A 218 15.28 0.92 3.99
CA ARG A 218 15.65 -0.38 4.55
C ARG A 218 17.17 -0.54 4.56
N PRO A 219 17.74 -1.27 5.53
CA PRO A 219 19.14 -1.66 5.43
C PRO A 219 19.33 -2.56 4.20
N THR A 220 20.43 -2.38 3.47
CA THR A 220 20.79 -3.27 2.35
C THR A 220 20.92 -4.70 2.86
N SER A 221 20.11 -5.60 2.32
CA SER A 221 20.11 -7.02 2.66
C SER A 221 21.21 -7.75 1.88
N GLY A 222 22.49 -7.54 2.23
CA GLY A 222 23.47 -8.63 2.10
C GLY A 222 24.93 -8.32 1.78
N ASP A 223 25.52 -9.44 1.35
CA ASP A 223 26.88 -9.97 1.53
C ASP A 223 27.55 -9.67 2.87
N PHE A 224 27.06 -10.35 3.92
CA PHE A 224 27.62 -10.29 5.27
C PHE A 224 29.03 -10.91 5.38
N GLU A 225 29.52 -11.58 4.33
CA GLU A 225 30.84 -12.20 4.31
C GLU A 225 31.93 -11.23 3.83
N ALA A 226 31.59 -10.33 2.89
CA ALA A 226 32.46 -9.24 2.48
C ALA A 226 32.32 -8.02 3.41
N ARG A 227 33.45 -7.44 3.85
CA ARG A 227 33.46 -6.22 4.67
C ARG A 227 32.97 -4.97 3.93
N GLU A 228 32.82 -5.05 2.62
CA GLU A 228 32.57 -3.90 1.75
C GLU A 228 31.10 -3.42 1.78
N GLY A 229 30.15 -4.26 2.22
CA GLY A 229 28.72 -3.95 2.19
C GLY A 229 28.20 -3.76 0.75
N TYR A 230 26.88 -3.79 0.57
CA TYR A 230 26.32 -3.44 -0.74
C TYR A 230 26.33 -1.93 -0.95
N ARG A 231 26.50 -1.52 -2.22
CA ARG A 231 26.19 -0.15 -2.63
C ARG A 231 24.74 0.18 -2.31
N PRO A 232 24.42 1.45 -2.00
CA PRO A 232 23.05 1.88 -1.94
C PRO A 232 22.32 1.52 -3.24
N TYR A 233 21.05 1.16 -3.17
CA TYR A 233 20.23 0.92 -4.34
C TYR A 233 18.77 1.26 -4.05
N ILE A 234 17.97 1.37 -5.10
CA ILE A 234 16.53 1.61 -5.00
C ILE A 234 15.82 0.45 -5.67
N GLU A 235 14.81 -0.10 -4.98
CA GLU A 235 13.99 -1.22 -5.44
C GLU A 235 12.57 -0.96 -4.91
N ASP A 236 11.54 -1.12 -5.74
CA ASP A 236 10.14 -0.86 -5.35
C ASP A 236 9.90 0.47 -4.63
N TYR A 237 10.60 1.54 -5.05
CA TYR A 237 10.60 2.87 -4.42
C TYR A 237 11.11 2.90 -2.96
N LEU A 238 11.71 1.82 -2.48
CA LEU A 238 12.43 1.71 -1.20
C LEU A 238 13.90 2.07 -1.40
N LEU A 239 14.44 2.88 -0.48
CA LEU A 239 15.86 3.20 -0.42
C LEU A 239 16.56 2.12 0.39
N HIS A 240 17.37 1.29 -0.27
CA HIS A 240 18.24 0.33 0.40
C HIS A 240 19.57 0.99 0.71
N LEU A 241 19.80 1.32 1.99
CA LEU A 241 20.99 2.02 2.46
C LEU A 241 21.89 1.08 3.28
N PRO A 242 23.23 1.27 3.24
CA PRO A 242 24.13 0.46 4.06
C PRO A 242 23.75 0.43 5.54
N ASP A 243 23.93 -0.74 6.16
CA ASP A 243 23.63 -1.00 7.58
C ASP A 243 24.38 -0.06 8.52
N ALA A 244 25.59 0.36 8.11
CA ALA A 244 26.38 1.39 8.76
C ALA A 244 27.33 2.07 7.77
N PHE A 245 27.63 3.34 8.03
CA PHE A 245 28.68 4.10 7.36
C PHE A 245 29.80 4.47 8.32
N ASP A 246 31.05 4.17 7.92
CA ASP A 246 32.22 4.77 8.55
C ASP A 246 32.38 6.24 8.14
N ASP A 247 33.12 6.99 8.94
CA ASP A 247 33.51 8.35 8.55
C ASP A 247 34.38 8.27 7.29
N TRP A 248 33.99 9.03 6.28
CA TRP A 248 34.69 9.05 5.01
C TRP A 248 35.93 9.96 5.10
N THR A 249 37.10 9.34 4.98
CA THR A 249 38.39 10.04 5.08
C THR A 249 39.13 10.03 3.75
N VAL A 250 39.52 11.21 3.28
CA VAL A 250 40.40 11.39 2.12
C VAL A 250 41.65 12.13 2.58
N GLU A 251 42.82 11.67 2.15
CA GLU A 251 44.10 12.29 2.52
C GLU A 251 44.10 13.78 2.15
N GLY A 252 44.41 14.64 3.13
CA GLY A 252 44.44 16.10 2.95
C GLY A 252 43.07 16.81 3.02
N GLN A 253 41.96 16.11 3.29
CA GLN A 253 40.64 16.72 3.51
C GLN A 253 40.10 16.47 4.92
N ALA A 254 39.20 17.34 5.38
CA ALA A 254 38.48 17.11 6.63
C ALA A 254 37.58 15.87 6.48
N PRO A 255 37.51 14.98 7.50
CA PRO A 255 36.67 13.79 7.43
C PRO A 255 35.20 14.16 7.32
N VAL A 256 34.45 13.44 6.48
CA VAL A 256 33.00 13.56 6.37
C VAL A 256 32.37 12.51 7.27
N SER A 257 31.54 12.95 8.22
CA SER A 257 30.94 12.02 9.18
C SER A 257 30.00 11.01 8.51
N GLY A 258 29.86 9.81 9.06
CA GLY A 258 28.91 8.80 8.56
C GLY A 258 27.46 9.31 8.47
N LEU A 259 27.04 10.22 9.37
CA LEU A 259 25.75 10.90 9.28
C LEU A 259 25.61 11.80 8.05
N GLU A 260 26.67 12.55 7.70
CA GLU A 260 26.66 13.36 6.48
C GLU A 260 26.66 12.48 5.24
N LEU A 261 27.34 11.33 5.28
CA LEU A 261 27.29 10.35 4.21
C LEU A 261 25.87 9.80 4.03
N TYR A 262 25.17 9.43 5.11
CA TYR A 262 23.75 9.05 5.03
C TYR A 262 22.87 10.15 4.42
N ARG A 263 23.08 11.41 4.79
CA ARG A 263 22.34 12.54 4.20
C ARG A 263 22.61 12.66 2.71
N ALA A 264 23.87 12.49 2.29
CA ALA A 264 24.29 12.57 0.90
C ALA A 264 23.64 11.44 0.08
N THR A 265 23.74 10.20 0.57
CA THR A 265 23.19 9.01 -0.09
C THR A 265 21.68 9.07 -0.17
N ALA A 266 21.01 9.32 0.96
CA ALA A 266 19.55 9.33 0.98
C ALA A 266 18.98 10.47 0.13
N ALA A 267 19.67 11.63 0.08
CA ALA A 267 19.27 12.72 -0.80
C ALA A 267 19.44 12.38 -2.28
N HIS A 268 20.50 11.65 -2.64
CA HIS A 268 20.75 11.19 -4.01
C HIS A 268 19.68 10.19 -4.45
N CYS A 269 19.43 9.14 -3.66
CA CYS A 269 18.40 8.16 -3.97
C CYS A 269 16.99 8.81 -4.05
N ALA A 270 16.69 9.74 -3.15
CA ALA A 270 15.42 10.48 -3.20
C ALA A 270 15.32 11.37 -4.44
N ALA A 271 16.42 11.96 -4.92
CA ALA A 271 16.45 12.73 -6.15
C ALA A 271 16.11 11.86 -7.37
N HIS A 272 16.65 10.64 -7.46
CA HIS A 272 16.26 9.67 -8.49
C HIS A 272 14.75 9.38 -8.48
N ILE A 273 14.18 9.05 -7.33
CA ILE A 273 12.73 8.76 -7.21
C ILE A 273 11.85 9.97 -7.62
N VAL A 274 12.33 11.20 -7.40
CA VAL A 274 11.53 12.41 -7.65
C VAL A 274 11.69 12.92 -9.09
N GLU A 275 12.90 12.85 -9.64
CA GLU A 275 13.26 13.46 -10.92
C GLU A 275 13.30 12.46 -12.07
N THR A 276 13.37 11.16 -11.81
CA THR A 276 13.38 10.09 -12.83
C THR A 276 12.06 9.35 -12.81
N ARG A 277 11.06 9.93 -13.48
CA ARG A 277 9.66 9.47 -13.48
C ARG A 277 9.36 8.40 -14.52
N GLN A 278 10.22 8.30 -15.52
CA GLN A 278 10.20 7.26 -16.54
C GLN A 278 11.54 6.54 -16.48
N PRO A 279 11.59 5.23 -16.67
CA PRO A 279 12.86 4.54 -16.84
C PRO A 279 13.48 4.88 -18.20
N ILE A 280 14.75 4.56 -18.34
CA ILE A 280 15.56 4.72 -19.53
C ILE A 280 15.76 3.33 -20.13
N SER A 281 15.33 3.16 -21.38
CA SER A 281 15.54 1.90 -22.10
C SER A 281 17.03 1.56 -22.24
N ALA A 282 17.37 0.35 -21.78
CA ALA A 282 18.66 -0.29 -21.94
C ALA A 282 18.76 -1.12 -23.23
N GLU A 283 17.68 -1.19 -24.02
CA GLU A 283 17.68 -1.97 -25.25
C GLU A 283 18.75 -1.49 -26.22
N SER A 284 19.45 -2.44 -26.83
CA SER A 284 20.54 -2.18 -27.79
C SER A 284 21.73 -1.39 -27.22
N LEU A 285 21.82 -1.20 -25.90
CA LEU A 285 22.98 -0.58 -25.26
C LEU A 285 24.01 -1.63 -24.82
N ASN A 286 25.29 -1.31 -25.02
CA ASN A 286 26.38 -2.08 -24.46
C ASN A 286 26.71 -1.61 -23.02
N PRO A 287 27.44 -2.41 -22.23
CA PRO A 287 27.78 -2.06 -20.84
C PRO A 287 28.53 -0.73 -20.66
N MET A 288 29.35 -0.31 -21.64
CA MET A 288 30.05 0.97 -21.58
C MET A 288 29.07 2.15 -21.78
N GLN A 289 28.13 2.03 -22.72
CA GLN A 289 27.08 3.02 -22.94
C GLN A 289 26.22 3.19 -21.69
N MET A 290 25.78 2.09 -21.10
CA MET A 290 25.05 2.12 -19.83
C MET A 290 25.85 2.82 -18.73
N ALA A 291 27.15 2.51 -18.58
CA ALA A 291 27.98 3.15 -17.58
C ALA A 291 28.09 4.68 -17.78
N VAL A 292 28.25 5.14 -19.02
CA VAL A 292 28.34 6.59 -19.32
C VAL A 292 26.98 7.27 -19.10
N ILE A 293 25.87 6.69 -19.57
CA ILE A 293 24.52 7.23 -19.37
C ILE A 293 24.21 7.34 -17.87
N SER A 294 24.58 6.34 -17.07
CA SER A 294 24.43 6.38 -15.61
C SER A 294 25.13 7.59 -14.98
N VAL A 295 26.33 7.95 -15.44
CA VAL A 295 27.03 9.17 -14.96
C VAL A 295 26.25 10.44 -15.25
N ILE A 296 25.65 10.52 -16.45
CA ILE A 296 24.86 11.68 -16.87
C ILE A 296 23.54 11.75 -16.10
N GLU A 297 22.88 10.61 -15.89
CA GLU A 297 21.62 10.56 -15.18
C GLU A 297 21.79 10.98 -13.72
N ASP A 298 22.83 10.48 -13.04
CA ASP A 298 23.21 10.96 -11.71
C ASP A 298 23.44 12.48 -11.72
N ALA A 299 24.20 13.00 -12.69
CA ALA A 299 24.45 14.43 -12.78
C ALA A 299 23.17 15.24 -13.04
N ARG A 300 22.21 14.70 -13.81
CA ARG A 300 20.91 15.32 -14.09
C ARG A 300 20.08 15.46 -12.82
N VAL A 301 19.85 14.36 -12.09
CA VAL A 301 19.05 14.36 -10.87
C VAL A 301 19.70 15.21 -9.78
N GLU A 302 21.03 15.15 -9.65
CA GLU A 302 21.79 15.99 -8.72
C GLU A 302 21.64 17.47 -9.08
N THR A 303 21.73 17.82 -10.37
CA THR A 303 21.56 19.21 -10.84
C THR A 303 20.16 19.74 -10.53
N LEU A 304 19.11 18.95 -10.80
CA LEU A 304 17.74 19.32 -10.49
C LEU A 304 17.50 19.47 -8.99
N ALA A 305 18.05 18.57 -8.18
CA ALA A 305 18.00 18.66 -6.73
C ALA A 305 18.74 19.90 -6.21
N ILE A 306 19.92 20.22 -6.75
CA ILE A 306 20.72 21.42 -6.39
C ILE A 306 19.98 22.71 -6.76
N ARG A 307 19.26 22.75 -7.89
CA ARG A 307 18.44 23.92 -8.27
C ARG A 307 17.39 24.24 -7.21
N ARG A 308 16.80 23.21 -6.59
CA ARG A 308 15.84 23.38 -5.48
C ARG A 308 16.55 23.60 -4.14
N PHE A 309 17.67 22.92 -3.90
CA PHE A 309 18.40 22.90 -2.63
C PHE A 309 19.91 23.11 -2.85
N PRO A 310 20.39 24.36 -2.97
CA PRO A 310 21.78 24.65 -3.30
C PRO A 310 22.82 24.06 -2.33
N GLY A 311 22.44 23.80 -1.07
CA GLY A 311 23.30 23.18 -0.06
C GLY A 311 23.76 21.76 -0.40
N LEU A 312 23.00 21.00 -1.22
CA LEU A 312 23.35 19.64 -1.63
C LEU A 312 24.65 19.60 -2.44
N LYS A 313 24.95 20.65 -3.21
CA LYS A 313 26.19 20.74 -4.02
C LYS A 313 27.44 20.61 -3.14
N GLN A 314 27.45 21.29 -1.99
CA GLN A 314 28.60 21.22 -1.07
C GLN A 314 28.72 19.86 -0.39
N LEU A 315 27.59 19.19 -0.14
CA LEU A 315 27.55 17.87 0.49
C LEU A 315 28.14 16.80 -0.45
N TRP A 316 27.66 16.73 -1.69
CA TRP A 316 28.13 15.74 -2.67
C TRP A 316 29.55 16.01 -3.16
N ARG A 317 29.93 17.28 -3.38
CA ARG A 317 31.25 17.65 -3.90
C ARG A 317 32.41 17.10 -3.06
N LYS A 318 32.27 17.07 -1.73
CA LYS A 318 33.30 16.58 -0.80
C LYS A 318 33.57 15.08 -0.92
N LEU A 319 32.66 14.33 -1.54
CA LEU A 319 32.71 12.88 -1.65
C LEU A 319 33.34 12.40 -2.97
N HIS A 320 33.71 13.32 -3.86
CA HIS A 320 34.43 13.02 -5.11
C HIS A 320 35.94 13.15 -4.92
N THR A 321 36.70 12.11 -5.28
CA THR A 321 38.17 12.06 -5.14
C THR A 321 38.92 12.10 -6.46
N ALA A 322 38.23 11.96 -7.60
CA ALA A 322 38.85 11.86 -8.92
C ALA A 322 39.70 13.09 -9.27
N THR A 323 40.92 12.88 -9.74
CA THR A 323 41.84 13.97 -10.15
C THR A 323 42.16 13.91 -11.64
N PRO A 324 42.57 15.01 -12.29
CA PRO A 324 42.88 15.04 -13.73
C PRO A 324 44.02 14.10 -14.16
N GLU A 325 44.85 13.66 -13.22
CA GLU A 325 45.94 12.70 -13.43
C GLU A 325 45.44 11.25 -13.61
N MET A 326 44.22 10.94 -13.16
CA MET A 326 43.62 9.60 -13.28
C MET A 326 43.19 9.36 -14.75
N ARG A 327 43.95 8.52 -15.45
CA ARG A 327 43.82 8.28 -16.91
C ARG A 327 44.00 6.81 -17.31
N ALA A 328 44.10 5.90 -16.35
CA ALA A 328 44.51 4.52 -16.57
C ALA A 328 43.37 3.61 -17.05
N SER A 329 42.12 3.89 -16.64
CA SER A 329 40.96 3.06 -16.95
C SER A 329 39.76 3.88 -17.42
N VAL A 330 38.73 3.23 -17.96
CA VAL A 330 37.46 3.91 -18.26
C VAL A 330 36.82 4.43 -16.98
N GLY A 331 36.93 3.70 -15.86
CA GLY A 331 36.45 4.13 -14.55
C GLY A 331 37.04 5.47 -14.13
N ASP A 332 38.32 5.73 -14.40
CA ASP A 332 38.95 7.03 -14.10
C ASP A 332 38.24 8.18 -14.86
N TYR A 333 37.94 7.99 -16.14
CA TYR A 333 37.23 8.98 -16.95
C TYR A 333 35.78 9.18 -16.49
N LEU A 334 35.06 8.11 -16.13
CA LEU A 334 33.70 8.20 -15.60
C LEU A 334 33.66 9.03 -14.30
N ASN A 335 34.60 8.78 -13.38
CA ASN A 335 34.68 9.51 -12.12
C ASN A 335 35.12 10.98 -12.30
N ARG A 336 36.04 11.24 -13.23
CA ARG A 336 36.42 12.62 -13.60
C ARG A 336 35.25 13.39 -14.21
N LEU A 337 34.48 12.74 -15.10
CA LEU A 337 33.29 13.35 -15.70
C LEU A 337 32.24 13.65 -14.62
N ALA A 338 31.95 12.69 -13.74
CA ALA A 338 31.01 12.87 -12.64
C ALA A 338 31.38 14.09 -11.77
N ARG A 339 32.66 14.24 -11.40
CA ARG A 339 33.16 15.39 -10.65
C ARG A 339 33.05 16.69 -11.44
N ALA A 340 33.41 16.68 -12.73
CA ALA A 340 33.42 17.86 -13.59
C ALA A 340 32.00 18.40 -13.91
N LEU A 341 30.99 17.52 -13.94
CA LEU A 341 29.59 17.91 -14.09
C LEU A 341 29.01 18.50 -12.80
N LEU A 342 29.43 18.00 -11.63
CA LEU A 342 28.98 18.51 -10.33
C LEU A 342 29.66 19.82 -9.90
N ASP A 343 30.96 19.97 -10.17
CA ASP A 343 31.78 21.12 -9.74
C ASP A 343 32.37 21.90 -10.92
N GLU A 344 31.75 23.04 -11.22
CA GLU A 344 32.19 23.95 -12.30
C GLU A 344 33.62 24.48 -12.11
N THR A 345 34.14 24.49 -10.87
CA THR A 345 35.49 24.95 -10.56
C THR A 345 36.57 23.88 -10.80
N CYS A 346 36.15 22.65 -11.07
CA CYS A 346 37.06 21.57 -11.43
C CYS A 346 37.70 21.88 -12.79
N GLN A 347 39.03 21.98 -12.80
CA GLN A 347 39.83 22.10 -14.01
C GLN A 347 40.23 20.71 -14.48
N ASP A 348 39.88 20.39 -15.71
CA ASP A 348 40.26 19.16 -16.40
C ASP A 348 40.60 19.53 -17.85
N ASP A 349 41.74 19.03 -18.33
CA ASP A 349 42.35 19.34 -19.63
C ASP A 349 41.95 18.34 -20.72
N ASP A 350 41.20 17.28 -20.40
CA ASP A 350 40.84 16.25 -21.36
C ASP A 350 39.65 16.66 -22.24
N ALA A 351 39.82 16.50 -23.55
CA ALA A 351 38.81 16.87 -24.55
C ALA A 351 37.47 16.16 -24.38
N TRP A 352 37.46 14.92 -23.88
CA TRP A 352 36.23 14.15 -23.65
C TRP A 352 35.44 14.68 -22.45
N ILE A 353 36.14 15.13 -21.40
CA ILE A 353 35.52 15.79 -20.24
C ILE A 353 34.95 17.15 -20.65
N ALA A 354 35.68 17.91 -21.47
CA ALA A 354 35.21 19.18 -22.02
C ALA A 354 33.97 19.00 -22.91
N GLU A 355 33.93 17.96 -23.76
CA GLU A 355 32.74 17.58 -24.54
C GLU A 355 31.54 17.31 -23.62
N GLY A 356 31.71 16.48 -22.60
CA GLY A 356 30.63 16.15 -21.66
C GLY A 356 30.07 17.37 -20.94
N ARG A 357 30.93 18.30 -20.49
CA ARG A 357 30.49 19.58 -19.91
C ARG A 357 29.72 20.43 -20.90
N ALA A 358 30.19 20.52 -22.15
CA ALA A 358 29.54 21.33 -23.18
C ALA A 358 28.15 20.78 -23.54
N LEU A 359 28.03 19.45 -23.72
CA LEU A 359 26.76 18.78 -23.98
C LEU A 359 25.77 19.01 -22.83
N PHE A 360 26.20 18.76 -21.59
CA PHE A 360 25.35 18.93 -20.41
C PHE A 360 24.95 20.40 -20.16
N ALA A 361 25.85 21.35 -20.44
CA ALA A 361 25.54 22.79 -20.37
C ALA A 361 24.54 23.22 -21.46
N SER A 362 24.65 22.66 -22.67
CA SER A 362 23.71 22.95 -23.77
C SER A 362 22.30 22.40 -23.52
N ALA A 363 22.18 21.39 -22.65
CA ALA A 363 20.92 20.72 -22.34
C ALA A 363 20.24 21.23 -21.05
N GLN A 364 20.71 22.32 -20.45
CA GLN A 364 20.19 22.84 -19.17
C GLN A 364 18.67 23.09 -19.16
N ASP A 365 18.10 23.47 -20.30
CA ASP A 365 16.66 23.74 -20.47
C ASP A 365 15.82 22.47 -20.72
N ARG A 366 16.46 21.30 -20.91
CA ARG A 366 15.82 20.00 -21.22
C ARG A 366 16.06 18.93 -20.15
N LEU A 367 16.60 19.31 -18.99
CA LEU A 367 16.95 18.35 -17.92
C LEU A 367 15.73 17.75 -17.21
N ASP A 368 14.53 18.29 -17.42
CA ASP A 368 13.27 17.74 -16.93
C ASP A 368 12.90 16.39 -17.59
N ASN A 369 13.43 16.13 -18.79
CA ASN A 369 13.29 14.86 -19.49
C ASN A 369 14.58 14.02 -19.36
N ASN A 370 14.45 12.78 -18.87
CA ASN A 370 15.55 11.82 -18.71
C ASN A 370 16.10 11.29 -20.04
N GLN A 371 15.36 11.43 -21.16
CA GLN A 371 15.88 11.15 -22.51
C GLN A 371 17.16 11.95 -22.82
N THR A 372 17.29 13.14 -22.24
CA THR A 372 18.50 13.96 -22.34
C THR A 372 19.75 13.22 -21.82
N SER A 373 19.61 12.42 -20.76
CA SER A 373 20.72 11.62 -20.22
C SER A 373 21.14 10.52 -21.19
N TRP A 374 20.18 9.89 -21.87
CA TRP A 374 20.43 8.90 -22.90
C TRP A 374 21.14 9.51 -24.11
N GLU A 375 20.64 10.63 -24.65
CA GLU A 375 21.22 11.34 -25.81
C GLU A 375 22.70 11.71 -25.58
N ILE A 376 22.97 12.36 -24.45
CA ILE A 376 24.32 12.78 -24.07
C ILE A 376 25.20 11.56 -23.82
N GLY A 377 24.69 10.56 -23.09
CA GLY A 377 25.46 9.38 -22.72
C GLY A 377 25.86 8.51 -23.91
N VAL A 378 24.98 8.30 -24.89
CA VAL A 378 25.31 7.57 -26.13
C VAL A 378 26.37 8.32 -26.95
N GLN A 379 26.23 9.64 -27.10
CA GLN A 379 27.21 10.45 -27.81
C GLN A 379 28.59 10.37 -27.13
N LEU A 380 28.65 10.54 -25.82
CA LEU A 380 29.89 10.47 -25.05
C LEU A 380 30.49 9.06 -25.05
N ALA A 381 29.68 8.01 -24.99
CA ALA A 381 30.18 6.65 -25.09
C ALA A 381 30.84 6.40 -26.45
N HIS A 382 30.26 6.92 -27.54
CA HIS A 382 30.88 6.84 -28.87
C HIS A 382 32.23 7.57 -28.92
N SER A 383 32.33 8.80 -28.42
CA SER A 383 33.60 9.54 -28.41
C SER A 383 34.65 8.89 -27.47
N LEU A 384 34.21 8.24 -26.39
CA LEU A 384 35.10 7.52 -25.48
C LEU A 384 35.80 6.33 -26.16
N THR A 385 35.13 5.65 -27.10
CA THR A 385 35.73 4.53 -27.85
C THR A 385 36.99 4.94 -28.63
N GLN A 386 37.11 6.22 -29.00
CA GLN A 386 38.28 6.75 -29.72
C GLN A 386 39.55 6.70 -28.88
N LYS A 387 39.44 6.66 -27.54
CA LYS A 387 40.58 6.50 -26.62
C LYS A 387 41.17 5.09 -26.62
N LYS A 388 40.47 4.09 -27.16
CA LYS A 388 40.91 2.68 -27.27
C LYS A 388 41.29 2.03 -25.93
N ILE A 389 40.60 2.40 -24.86
CA ILE A 389 40.76 1.79 -23.53
C ILE A 389 39.68 0.70 -23.38
N PRO A 390 40.02 -0.54 -22.98
CA PRO A 390 39.03 -1.58 -22.74
C PRO A 390 38.16 -1.25 -21.53
N PHE A 391 36.85 -1.51 -21.62
CA PHE A 391 35.92 -1.36 -20.50
C PHE A 391 35.70 -2.69 -19.78
N ASN A 392 35.70 -2.64 -18.46
CA ASN A 392 35.37 -3.75 -17.59
C ASN A 392 34.35 -3.31 -16.53
N ALA A 393 33.12 -3.79 -16.68
CA ALA A 393 31.99 -3.44 -15.81
C ALA A 393 32.20 -3.71 -14.31
N ARG A 394 33.13 -4.62 -13.93
CA ARG A 394 33.42 -4.92 -12.52
C ARG A 394 34.39 -3.95 -11.86
N THR A 395 35.29 -3.33 -12.65
CA THR A 395 36.36 -2.47 -12.12
C THR A 395 36.17 -1.00 -12.49
N ASP A 396 35.55 -0.72 -13.63
CA ASP A 396 35.28 0.63 -14.13
C ASP A 396 33.98 1.19 -13.54
N ILE A 397 33.94 1.31 -12.22
CA ILE A 397 32.77 1.73 -11.44
C ILE A 397 32.93 3.15 -10.88
N LEU A 398 31.82 3.82 -10.61
CA LEU A 398 31.82 5.09 -9.88
C LEU A 398 32.30 4.88 -8.44
N THR A 399 33.20 5.74 -7.95
CA THR A 399 33.86 5.60 -6.64
C THR A 399 33.29 6.52 -5.57
N ALA A 400 32.44 7.48 -5.95
CA ALA A 400 31.77 8.35 -4.99
C ALA A 400 30.83 7.52 -4.08
N PRO A 401 31.05 7.50 -2.74
CA PRO A 401 30.41 6.54 -1.84
C PRO A 401 28.91 6.77 -1.62
N TYR A 402 28.38 7.93 -2.02
CA TYR A 402 26.97 8.27 -1.82
C TYR A 402 26.05 7.84 -2.96
N ARG A 403 26.61 7.55 -4.14
CA ARG A 403 25.82 7.18 -5.31
C ARG A 403 25.33 5.74 -5.20
N ASP A 404 24.13 5.52 -5.71
CA ASP A 404 23.54 4.20 -5.80
C ASP A 404 24.11 3.41 -6.98
N ASP A 405 23.62 2.19 -7.18
CA ASP A 405 24.03 1.32 -8.28
C ASP A 405 23.26 1.55 -9.57
N ASN A 406 22.40 2.57 -9.60
CA ASN A 406 21.66 3.03 -10.76
C ASN A 406 20.65 2.02 -11.33
N ARG A 407 20.35 0.91 -10.63
CA ARG A 407 19.41 -0.11 -11.13
C ARG A 407 17.98 0.41 -11.34
N TYR A 408 17.60 1.45 -10.60
CA TYR A 408 16.23 1.92 -10.50
C TYR A 408 15.67 2.53 -11.79
N PHE A 409 16.50 3.25 -12.52
CA PHE A 409 16.05 3.93 -13.73
C PHE A 409 16.29 3.12 -15.00
N TRP A 410 16.89 1.94 -14.92
CA TRP A 410 17.11 1.11 -16.09
C TRP A 410 15.90 0.28 -16.42
N GLU A 411 15.64 0.20 -17.71
CA GLU A 411 14.61 -0.63 -18.30
C GLU A 411 15.24 -1.65 -19.24
N PHE A 412 15.18 -2.94 -18.90
CA PHE A 412 15.89 -3.96 -19.66
C PHE A 412 15.06 -4.61 -20.78
N GLU A 413 13.78 -4.27 -20.89
CA GLU A 413 12.81 -4.66 -21.94
C GLU A 413 11.88 -3.46 -22.22
N GLU A 414 11.33 -3.32 -23.44
CA GLU A 414 10.39 -2.27 -23.85
C GLU A 414 9.28 -1.96 -22.81
N PHE A 415 9.18 -0.67 -22.42
CA PHE A 415 8.22 -0.20 -21.42
C PHE A 415 6.87 -0.17 -22.06
N ASP A 416 6.09 -1.17 -21.72
CA ASP A 416 4.67 -0.99 -21.73
C ASP A 416 4.30 -0.30 -20.41
N PHE A 417 3.86 0.97 -20.50
CA PHE A 417 3.39 1.75 -19.36
C PHE A 417 2.24 1.02 -18.62
N ASP A 418 1.52 0.13 -19.30
CA ASP A 418 0.49 -0.73 -18.71
C ASP A 418 1.08 -1.92 -17.93
N LYS A 419 2.28 -2.39 -18.30
CA LYS A 419 2.98 -3.55 -17.69
C LYS A 419 3.81 -3.15 -16.46
N ALA A 420 4.36 -1.94 -16.43
CA ALA A 420 5.14 -1.44 -15.30
C ALA A 420 4.28 -0.97 -14.11
N ALA A 421 3.05 -0.52 -14.38
CA ALA A 421 2.04 -0.32 -13.34
C ALA A 421 1.57 -1.65 -12.71
N GLY A 422 1.78 -2.77 -13.40
CA GLY A 422 1.44 -4.14 -12.99
C GLY A 422 2.64 -5.04 -12.64
N ALA A 423 3.87 -4.53 -12.53
CA ALA A 423 5.09 -5.34 -12.41
C ALA A 423 5.31 -6.04 -11.04
N GLY A 424 4.25 -6.16 -10.23
CA GLY A 424 4.15 -7.10 -9.12
C GLY A 424 2.92 -8.02 -9.19
N TYR A 425 2.09 -7.90 -10.23
CA TYR A 425 0.72 -8.42 -10.25
C TYR A 425 0.18 -8.94 -11.58
N ASP A 426 0.90 -8.94 -12.71
CA ASP A 426 0.35 -9.53 -13.94
C ASP A 426 0.74 -11.00 -14.17
N THR A 427 -0.25 -11.84 -13.93
CA THR A 427 -0.56 -13.02 -14.75
C THR A 427 -0.69 -12.63 -16.24
N ILE A 428 -0.22 -13.51 -17.12
CA ILE A 428 -0.26 -13.42 -18.59
C ILE A 428 -1.63 -12.86 -19.06
N LYS A 429 -1.62 -11.71 -19.75
CA LYS A 429 -2.82 -11.08 -20.30
C LYS A 429 -3.36 -11.93 -21.46
N GLN A 430 -4.53 -12.53 -21.27
CA GLN A 430 -5.26 -13.25 -22.31
C GLN A 430 -5.94 -12.30 -23.29
N VAL A 431 -5.42 -12.19 -24.51
CA VAL A 431 -6.05 -11.40 -25.58
C VAL A 431 -7.25 -12.17 -26.13
N ARG A 432 -8.48 -11.64 -25.95
CA ARG A 432 -9.69 -12.28 -26.48
C ARG A 432 -10.01 -11.79 -27.90
N LYS A 433 -10.03 -12.69 -28.90
CA LYS A 433 -10.32 -12.35 -30.30
C LYS A 433 -11.61 -13.03 -30.76
N ASN A 434 -12.59 -12.26 -31.24
CA ASN A 434 -13.76 -12.84 -31.89
C ASN A 434 -13.39 -13.36 -33.28
N VAL A 435 -13.66 -14.63 -33.54
CA VAL A 435 -13.30 -15.30 -34.79
C VAL A 435 -14.51 -15.98 -35.43
N SER A 436 -14.45 -16.20 -36.73
CA SER A 436 -15.45 -17.01 -37.44
C SER A 436 -15.30 -18.49 -37.13
N LEU A 437 -16.35 -19.28 -37.34
CA LEU A 437 -16.31 -20.75 -37.13
C LEU A 437 -15.17 -21.41 -37.91
N MET A 438 -14.89 -20.94 -39.13
CA MET A 438 -13.85 -21.53 -39.97
C MET A 438 -12.44 -21.18 -39.48
N GLU A 439 -12.24 -19.98 -38.93
CA GLU A 439 -10.97 -19.61 -38.28
C GLU A 439 -10.78 -20.37 -36.97
N PHE A 440 -11.85 -20.48 -36.17
CA PHE A 440 -11.86 -21.22 -34.91
C PHE A 440 -11.53 -22.71 -35.09
N VAL A 441 -11.97 -23.37 -36.16
CA VAL A 441 -11.70 -24.80 -36.37
C VAL A 441 -10.30 -25.06 -36.96
N ASN A 442 -9.77 -24.14 -37.77
CA ASN A 442 -8.53 -24.39 -38.51
C ASN A 442 -7.25 -24.00 -37.75
N GLU A 443 -7.31 -22.97 -36.89
CA GLU A 443 -6.13 -22.34 -36.31
C GLU A 443 -6.09 -22.45 -34.76
N LEU A 444 -7.11 -23.06 -34.15
CA LEU A 444 -7.15 -23.28 -32.70
C LEU A 444 -6.22 -24.45 -32.35
N GLU A 445 -5.06 -24.14 -31.75
CA GLU A 445 -4.05 -25.16 -31.42
C GLU A 445 -4.40 -25.99 -30.17
N VAL A 446 -5.11 -25.40 -29.21
CA VAL A 446 -5.50 -26.04 -27.95
C VAL A 446 -6.96 -25.73 -27.64
N GLU A 447 -7.80 -26.77 -27.62
CA GLU A 447 -9.25 -26.65 -27.45
C GLU A 447 -9.67 -26.33 -26.00
N THR A 448 -8.75 -26.48 -25.04
CA THR A 448 -9.00 -26.43 -23.59
C THR A 448 -8.05 -25.52 -22.82
N ALA A 449 -7.43 -24.53 -23.48
CA ALA A 449 -6.47 -23.65 -22.82
C ALA A 449 -7.11 -22.89 -21.64
N GLY A 450 -6.45 -22.92 -20.48
CA GLY A 450 -6.93 -22.35 -19.23
C GLY A 450 -6.49 -20.90 -19.07
N ASP A 451 -6.21 -20.45 -17.84
CA ASP A 451 -5.76 -19.07 -17.51
C ASP A 451 -4.31 -18.77 -17.95
N ASP A 452 -3.67 -19.69 -18.66
CA ASP A 452 -2.28 -19.67 -19.13
C ASP A 452 -2.13 -19.37 -20.64
N ALA A 453 -3.25 -19.28 -21.37
CA ALA A 453 -3.24 -18.91 -22.79
C ALA A 453 -2.78 -17.45 -22.99
N ASN A 454 -2.06 -17.15 -24.08
CA ASN A 454 -1.76 -15.76 -24.47
C ASN A 454 -2.93 -15.14 -25.26
N GLU A 455 -3.64 -15.94 -26.06
CA GLU A 455 -4.81 -15.53 -26.83
C GLU A 455 -5.97 -16.51 -26.59
N ILE A 456 -7.17 -16.01 -26.32
CA ILE A 456 -8.41 -16.79 -26.30
C ILE A 456 -9.24 -16.40 -27.51
N TRP A 457 -9.47 -17.36 -28.39
CA TRP A 457 -10.35 -17.14 -29.52
C TRP A 457 -11.80 -17.39 -29.08
N VAL A 458 -12.69 -16.45 -29.35
CA VAL A 458 -14.09 -16.47 -28.89
C VAL A 458 -14.98 -16.62 -30.10
N LEU A 459 -15.75 -17.71 -30.15
CA LEU A 459 -16.79 -17.90 -31.14
C LEU A 459 -18.07 -17.19 -30.66
N SER A 460 -18.64 -16.32 -31.49
CA SER A 460 -19.85 -15.55 -31.13
C SER A 460 -21.13 -16.39 -31.11
N THR A 461 -21.07 -17.61 -31.64
CA THR A 461 -22.17 -18.57 -31.73
C THR A 461 -21.83 -19.81 -30.92
N GLU A 462 -22.82 -20.44 -30.31
CA GLU A 462 -22.62 -21.69 -29.59
C GLU A 462 -22.10 -22.80 -30.52
N LEU A 463 -21.08 -23.51 -30.06
CA LEU A 463 -20.53 -24.68 -30.74
C LEU A 463 -21.00 -25.93 -30.01
N PHE A 464 -21.49 -26.91 -30.76
CA PHE A 464 -22.00 -28.17 -30.23
C PHE A 464 -21.05 -29.32 -30.62
N PRO A 465 -20.64 -30.20 -29.67
CA PRO A 465 -19.86 -31.38 -29.98
C PRO A 465 -20.64 -32.34 -30.88
N TYR A 466 -19.94 -32.98 -31.82
CA TYR A 466 -20.54 -33.89 -32.81
C TYR A 466 -21.07 -35.19 -32.18
N GLU A 467 -20.54 -35.57 -31.01
CA GLU A 467 -20.80 -36.86 -30.37
C GLU A 467 -21.73 -36.81 -29.14
N ASP A 468 -22.21 -35.64 -28.68
CA ASP A 468 -23.02 -35.55 -27.45
C ASP A 468 -24.30 -34.65 -27.53
N MET A 469 -25.44 -35.32 -27.38
CA MET A 469 -26.71 -35.00 -26.67
C MET A 469 -27.13 -33.52 -26.40
N GLY A 470 -26.93 -32.60 -27.34
CA GLY A 470 -27.65 -31.30 -27.36
C GLY A 470 -27.24 -30.27 -26.31
N LYS A 471 -26.03 -30.38 -25.74
CA LYS A 471 -25.40 -29.38 -24.87
C LYS A 471 -24.23 -28.72 -25.59
N SER A 472 -24.05 -27.40 -25.43
CA SER A 472 -22.95 -26.68 -26.08
C SER A 472 -21.64 -26.81 -25.28
N PHE A 473 -20.50 -26.58 -25.92
CA PHE A 473 -19.20 -26.53 -25.23
C PHE A 473 -19.18 -25.47 -24.10
N ASN A 474 -19.91 -24.36 -24.26
CA ASN A 474 -20.05 -23.34 -23.22
C ASN A 474 -20.80 -23.86 -21.99
N GLU A 475 -21.82 -24.71 -22.17
CA GLU A 475 -22.55 -25.32 -21.06
C GLU A 475 -21.75 -26.43 -20.36
N MET A 476 -20.85 -27.10 -21.08
CA MET A 476 -20.03 -28.19 -20.53
C MET A 476 -18.80 -27.66 -19.79
N GLU A 477 -18.12 -26.65 -20.33
CA GLU A 477 -16.76 -26.24 -19.88
C GLU A 477 -16.55 -24.71 -19.83
N GLY A 478 -17.58 -23.89 -20.08
CA GLY A 478 -17.45 -22.43 -20.16
C GLY A 478 -17.16 -21.75 -18.81
N ARG A 479 -16.12 -20.92 -18.75
CA ARG A 479 -15.84 -20.01 -17.62
C ARG A 479 -16.34 -18.59 -17.90
N GLU A 480 -16.85 -17.90 -16.88
CA GLU A 480 -17.35 -16.53 -17.04
C GLU A 480 -16.19 -15.55 -17.36
N PRO A 481 -16.39 -14.59 -18.29
CA PRO A 481 -15.39 -13.56 -18.56
C PRO A 481 -15.24 -12.62 -17.36
N VAL A 482 -14.05 -12.63 -16.74
CA VAL A 482 -13.67 -11.69 -15.69
C VAL A 482 -13.34 -10.33 -16.33
N SER A 483 -13.84 -9.25 -15.74
CA SER A 483 -13.48 -7.88 -16.17
C SER A 483 -12.04 -7.53 -15.76
N GLU A 484 -11.45 -6.50 -16.39
CA GLU A 484 -10.13 -6.05 -15.96
C GLU A 484 -10.14 -5.61 -14.49
N PRO A 485 -9.15 -6.02 -13.69
CA PRO A 485 -9.08 -5.67 -12.28
C PRO A 485 -8.84 -4.17 -12.09
N PHE A 486 -9.59 -3.56 -11.16
CA PHE A 486 -9.37 -2.19 -10.71
C PHE A 486 -8.57 -2.18 -9.42
N HIS A 487 -7.42 -1.53 -9.42
CA HIS A 487 -6.58 -1.43 -8.22
C HIS A 487 -6.85 -0.13 -7.45
N TYR A 488 -7.03 -0.26 -6.14
CA TYR A 488 -7.25 0.86 -5.21
C TYR A 488 -6.23 0.84 -4.07
N SER A 489 -5.83 2.03 -3.64
CA SER A 489 -5.01 2.19 -2.45
C SER A 489 -5.82 1.92 -1.18
N GLU A 490 -5.17 1.36 -0.16
CA GLU A 490 -5.79 1.07 1.15
C GLU A 490 -5.04 1.85 2.24
N TRP A 491 -5.76 2.49 3.15
CA TRP A 491 -5.18 3.25 4.26
C TRP A 491 -4.82 2.33 5.42
N ASP A 492 -3.55 2.31 5.76
CA ASP A 492 -3.03 1.62 6.91
C ASP A 492 -2.90 2.59 8.09
N TYR A 493 -3.72 2.37 9.11
CA TYR A 493 -3.75 3.23 10.29
C TYR A 493 -2.58 3.01 11.25
N GLN A 494 -1.90 1.85 11.20
CA GLN A 494 -0.77 1.58 12.09
C GLN A 494 0.46 2.37 11.65
N ILE A 495 0.69 2.43 10.33
CA ILE A 495 1.77 3.22 9.73
C ILE A 495 1.34 4.64 9.29
N GLN A 496 0.05 4.95 9.39
CA GLN A 496 -0.57 6.24 8.99
C GLN A 496 -0.29 6.63 7.53
N LEU A 497 -0.33 5.66 6.61
CA LEU A 497 -0.02 5.84 5.18
C LEU A 497 -0.99 5.04 4.29
N GLU A 498 -1.12 5.45 3.03
CA GLU A 498 -1.84 4.67 2.01
C GLU A 498 -0.88 3.66 1.36
N ARG A 499 -1.28 2.39 1.33
CA ARG A 499 -0.63 1.34 0.56
C ARG A 499 -1.14 1.43 -0.87
N PRO A 500 -0.29 1.77 -1.86
CA PRO A 500 -0.73 1.93 -3.25
C PRO A 500 -1.15 0.59 -3.85
N ALA A 501 -2.20 0.59 -4.68
CA ALA A 501 -2.67 -0.58 -5.43
C ALA A 501 -2.86 -1.86 -4.57
N TRP A 502 -3.28 -1.68 -3.32
CA TRP A 502 -3.31 -2.76 -2.33
C TRP A 502 -4.53 -3.66 -2.44
N ALA A 503 -5.68 -3.09 -2.81
CA ALA A 503 -6.93 -3.81 -3.02
C ALA A 503 -7.26 -3.91 -4.51
N THR A 504 -7.66 -5.10 -4.96
CA THR A 504 -8.04 -5.38 -6.34
C THR A 504 -9.55 -5.64 -6.39
N VAL A 505 -10.26 -4.85 -7.18
CA VAL A 505 -11.71 -4.93 -7.38
C VAL A 505 -12.01 -5.52 -8.75
N GLN A 506 -12.80 -6.59 -8.81
CA GLN A 506 -13.21 -7.25 -10.04
C GLN A 506 -14.71 -7.05 -10.28
N GLU A 507 -15.09 -6.43 -11.40
CA GLU A 507 -16.52 -6.32 -11.75
C GLU A 507 -17.05 -7.67 -12.26
N LYS A 508 -18.00 -8.28 -11.54
CA LYS A 508 -18.66 -9.54 -11.91
C LYS A 508 -20.12 -9.30 -12.34
N ARG A 509 -20.65 -10.20 -13.17
CA ARG A 509 -22.05 -10.13 -13.63
C ARG A 509 -22.97 -10.77 -12.60
N ALA A 510 -24.03 -10.06 -12.22
CA ALA A 510 -25.05 -10.60 -11.33
C ALA A 510 -25.89 -11.69 -12.04
N LYS A 511 -26.20 -12.77 -11.32
CA LYS A 511 -27.09 -13.84 -11.79
C LYS A 511 -28.53 -13.35 -11.86
N LEU A 512 -29.29 -13.85 -12.84
CA LEU A 512 -30.72 -13.57 -12.95
C LEU A 512 -31.50 -14.49 -12.00
N GLY A 513 -32.30 -13.90 -11.11
CA GLY A 513 -33.24 -14.61 -10.24
C GLY A 513 -34.68 -14.50 -10.70
N ASP A 514 -35.59 -15.03 -9.88
CA ASP A 514 -37.03 -15.00 -10.16
C ASP A 514 -37.63 -13.61 -9.89
N LEU A 515 -38.22 -13.03 -10.93
CA LEU A 515 -38.89 -11.74 -10.89
C LEU A 515 -40.07 -11.70 -9.91
N ALA A 516 -40.75 -12.84 -9.71
CA ALA A 516 -41.91 -12.92 -8.82
C ALA A 516 -41.59 -12.44 -7.39
N VAL A 517 -40.35 -12.68 -6.93
CA VAL A 517 -39.89 -12.25 -5.59
C VAL A 517 -39.93 -10.72 -5.45
N ILE A 518 -39.48 -9.99 -6.48
CA ILE A 518 -39.45 -8.52 -6.45
C ILE A 518 -40.85 -7.93 -6.61
N ASP A 519 -41.68 -8.56 -7.45
CA ASP A 519 -43.06 -8.13 -7.65
C ASP A 519 -43.91 -8.33 -6.38
N ASP A 520 -43.71 -9.42 -5.65
CA ASP A 520 -44.36 -9.68 -4.37
C ASP A 520 -43.96 -8.66 -3.30
N ILE A 521 -42.67 -8.30 -3.22
CA ILE A 521 -42.16 -7.23 -2.34
C ILE A 521 -42.84 -5.90 -2.68
N THR A 522 -42.89 -5.57 -3.97
CA THR A 522 -43.50 -4.32 -4.46
C THR A 522 -45.00 -4.26 -4.15
N ALA A 523 -45.70 -5.39 -4.27
CA ALA A 523 -47.11 -5.51 -3.93
C ALA A 523 -47.34 -5.34 -2.43
N LYS A 524 -46.51 -5.97 -1.59
CA LYS A 524 -46.60 -5.92 -0.12
C LYS A 524 -46.46 -4.51 0.44
N TYR A 525 -45.49 -3.74 -0.06
CA TYR A 525 -45.14 -2.42 0.47
C TYR A 525 -45.63 -1.26 -0.41
N LYS A 526 -46.66 -1.49 -1.21
CA LYS A 526 -47.22 -0.50 -2.15
C LYS A 526 -47.58 0.83 -1.46
N ARG A 527 -48.05 0.78 -0.20
CA ARG A 527 -48.46 1.95 0.58
C ARG A 527 -47.25 2.80 0.96
N GLU A 528 -46.18 2.17 1.41
CA GLU A 528 -44.92 2.79 1.85
C GLU A 528 -44.23 3.45 0.65
N ILE A 529 -44.22 2.81 -0.52
CA ILE A 529 -43.72 3.39 -1.78
C ILE A 529 -44.49 4.65 -2.15
N HIS A 530 -45.82 4.62 -2.06
CA HIS A 530 -46.65 5.81 -2.34
C HIS A 530 -46.40 6.95 -1.35
N ARG A 531 -46.23 6.62 -0.05
CA ARG A 531 -45.89 7.61 0.99
C ARG A 531 -44.52 8.23 0.73
N MET A 532 -43.51 7.44 0.38
CA MET A 532 -42.18 7.93 0.02
C MET A 532 -42.22 8.85 -1.19
N LYS A 533 -42.93 8.46 -2.24
CA LYS A 533 -43.13 9.30 -3.42
C LYS A 533 -43.70 10.66 -3.02
N PHE A 534 -44.80 10.68 -2.27
CA PHE A 534 -45.43 11.93 -1.86
C PHE A 534 -44.48 12.84 -1.06
N LEU A 535 -43.69 12.26 -0.16
CA LEU A 535 -42.71 13.01 0.63
C LEU A 535 -41.56 13.54 -0.21
N LEU A 536 -41.02 12.75 -1.14
CA LEU A 536 -39.93 13.16 -2.03
C LEU A 536 -40.39 14.19 -3.08
N ASP A 537 -41.62 14.05 -3.61
CA ASP A 537 -42.25 15.00 -4.52
C ASP A 537 -42.51 16.35 -3.82
N ALA A 538 -43.02 16.34 -2.58
CA ALA A 538 -43.26 17.55 -1.78
C ALA A 538 -41.96 18.31 -1.43
N MET A 539 -40.82 17.62 -1.48
CA MET A 539 -39.50 18.18 -1.23
C MET A 539 -38.78 18.67 -2.48
N GLN A 540 -39.33 18.45 -3.67
CA GLN A 540 -38.82 19.08 -4.87
C GLN A 540 -38.93 20.61 -4.70
N PRO A 541 -37.86 21.38 -4.92
CA PRO A 541 -38.00 22.81 -5.14
C PRO A 541 -38.74 22.99 -6.46
N GLN A 542 -40.07 23.06 -6.40
CA GLN A 542 -40.87 23.33 -7.58
C GLN A 542 -40.69 24.79 -7.99
N GLY A 543 -39.98 24.98 -9.10
CA GLY A 543 -40.22 26.11 -9.98
C GLY A 543 -39.19 27.24 -9.97
N VAL A 544 -39.60 28.30 -10.66
CA VAL A 544 -38.82 29.51 -10.87
C VAL A 544 -38.76 30.28 -9.56
N GLN A 545 -37.60 30.29 -8.88
CA GLN A 545 -37.40 31.16 -7.73
C GLN A 545 -37.18 32.59 -8.24
N ARG A 546 -38.18 33.45 -8.01
CA ARG A 546 -38.10 34.87 -8.31
C ARG A 546 -37.28 35.58 -7.23
N ILE A 547 -36.03 35.88 -7.53
CA ILE A 547 -35.18 36.71 -6.69
C ILE A 547 -35.56 38.16 -6.97
N ARG A 548 -36.03 38.88 -5.95
CA ARG A 548 -36.51 40.27 -6.05
C ARG A 548 -35.48 41.22 -5.43
N LYS A 549 -35.61 42.52 -5.70
CA LYS A 549 -34.69 43.55 -5.23
C LYS A 549 -33.25 43.36 -5.72
N LEU A 550 -33.10 43.20 -7.03
CA LEU A 550 -31.80 43.24 -7.70
C LEU A 550 -31.62 44.59 -8.40
N GLU A 551 -30.40 45.08 -8.54
CA GLU A 551 -30.10 46.26 -9.38
C GLU A 551 -30.18 45.91 -10.87
N ASP A 552 -29.83 44.67 -11.22
CA ASP A 552 -29.88 44.13 -12.58
C ASP A 552 -30.62 42.78 -12.59
N GLY A 553 -31.50 42.56 -13.56
CA GLY A 553 -32.40 41.40 -13.61
C GLY A 553 -33.17 41.31 -14.92
N ASP A 554 -33.94 40.23 -15.08
CA ASP A 554 -34.60 39.90 -16.34
C ASP A 554 -35.98 40.60 -16.46
N GLU A 555 -36.62 40.91 -15.33
CA GLU A 555 -37.93 41.57 -15.25
C GLU A 555 -37.91 42.68 -14.19
N ILE A 556 -38.84 43.64 -14.28
CA ILE A 556 -39.02 44.71 -13.28
C ILE A 556 -40.00 44.25 -12.20
N ASP A 557 -39.61 44.38 -10.92
CA ASP A 557 -40.52 44.22 -9.80
C ASP A 557 -41.38 45.48 -9.65
N ILE A 558 -42.60 45.43 -10.19
CA ILE A 558 -43.55 46.55 -10.21
C ILE A 558 -43.77 47.13 -8.80
N ASN A 559 -43.81 46.30 -7.75
CA ASN A 559 -44.04 46.79 -6.39
C ASN A 559 -42.83 47.59 -5.88
N ALA A 560 -41.61 47.10 -6.14
CA ALA A 560 -40.38 47.82 -5.79
C ALA A 560 -40.23 49.11 -6.60
N ALA A 561 -40.60 49.09 -7.89
CA ALA A 561 -40.61 50.27 -8.75
C ALA A 561 -41.62 51.33 -8.29
N ILE A 562 -42.85 50.93 -7.92
CA ILE A 562 -43.86 51.83 -7.37
C ILE A 562 -43.35 52.48 -6.08
N GLN A 563 -42.76 51.69 -5.17
CA GLN A 563 -42.21 52.22 -3.92
C GLN A 563 -41.08 53.22 -4.18
N SER A 564 -40.16 52.88 -5.08
CA SER A 564 -39.07 53.76 -5.51
C SER A 564 -39.60 55.08 -6.10
N PHE A 565 -40.68 55.03 -6.89
CA PHE A 565 -41.36 56.23 -7.41
C PHE A 565 -42.06 57.07 -6.33
N ILE A 566 -42.64 56.43 -5.31
CA ILE A 566 -43.21 57.12 -4.15
C ILE A 566 -42.10 57.85 -3.39
N ASP A 567 -40.97 57.20 -3.15
CA ASP A 567 -39.81 57.77 -2.45
C ASP A 567 -39.24 58.98 -3.20
N ILE A 568 -39.12 58.90 -4.53
CA ILE A 568 -38.72 60.02 -5.40
C ILE A 568 -39.67 61.21 -5.24
N ARG A 569 -41.00 60.96 -5.24
CA ARG A 569 -42.00 62.04 -5.09
C ARG A 569 -42.00 62.67 -3.69
N LEU A 570 -41.59 61.92 -2.67
CA LEU A 570 -41.43 62.40 -1.29
C LEU A 570 -40.08 63.11 -1.06
N GLY A 571 -39.17 63.10 -2.05
CA GLY A 571 -37.83 63.69 -1.92
C GLY A 571 -36.82 62.80 -1.17
N ASN A 572 -37.13 61.52 -0.96
CA ASN A 572 -36.25 60.54 -0.33
C ASN A 572 -35.34 59.88 -1.39
N GLN A 573 -34.20 59.34 -0.96
CA GLN A 573 -33.33 58.57 -1.84
C GLN A 573 -33.95 57.19 -2.13
N PRO A 574 -34.28 56.88 -3.40
CA PRO A 574 -34.91 55.61 -3.75
C PRO A 574 -33.92 54.44 -3.67
N ASP A 575 -34.43 53.24 -3.36
CA ASP A 575 -33.67 52.00 -3.51
C ASP A 575 -33.54 51.68 -5.02
N PRO A 576 -32.32 51.57 -5.58
CA PRO A 576 -32.11 51.28 -7.01
C PRO A 576 -32.47 49.83 -7.38
N ARG A 577 -32.69 48.95 -6.39
CA ARG A 577 -32.96 47.53 -6.59
C ARG A 577 -34.42 47.26 -6.96
N ILE A 578 -34.82 47.63 -8.18
CA ILE A 578 -36.18 47.45 -8.70
C ILE A 578 -36.33 46.24 -9.62
N MET A 579 -35.26 45.51 -9.89
CA MET A 579 -35.25 44.37 -10.81
C MET A 579 -35.51 43.05 -10.08
N MET A 580 -35.94 42.05 -10.83
CA MET A 580 -36.10 40.67 -10.38
C MET A 580 -35.58 39.69 -11.45
N ARG A 581 -35.03 38.57 -10.99
CA ARG A 581 -34.51 37.49 -11.84
C ARG A 581 -35.24 36.19 -11.54
N SER A 582 -35.55 35.46 -12.61
CA SER A 582 -36.26 34.18 -12.56
C SER A 582 -35.26 33.03 -12.65
N VAL A 583 -34.77 32.53 -11.51
CA VAL A 583 -33.82 31.42 -11.51
C VAL A 583 -34.59 30.09 -11.49
N ARG A 584 -34.50 29.32 -12.58
CA ARG A 584 -34.93 27.93 -12.60
C ARG A 584 -33.91 27.11 -11.81
N LYS A 585 -34.28 26.65 -10.62
CA LYS A 585 -33.51 25.62 -9.92
C LYS A 585 -33.94 24.26 -10.44
N THR A 586 -33.17 23.68 -11.34
CA THR A 586 -33.29 22.27 -11.70
C THR A 586 -32.57 21.41 -10.67
N ARG A 587 -33.25 20.38 -10.20
CA ARG A 587 -32.68 19.35 -9.32
C ARG A 587 -31.71 18.52 -10.17
N ASP A 588 -30.45 18.44 -9.75
CA ASP A 588 -29.37 17.76 -10.48
C ASP A 588 -28.58 16.88 -9.52
N PHE A 589 -29.09 15.67 -9.29
CA PHE A 589 -28.56 14.69 -8.33
C PHE A 589 -28.32 13.35 -9.00
N SER A 590 -27.22 12.69 -8.64
CA SER A 590 -27.00 11.27 -8.95
C SER A 590 -26.86 10.46 -7.68
N ILE A 591 -27.56 9.33 -7.61
CA ILE A 591 -27.62 8.48 -6.41
C ILE A 591 -27.04 7.10 -6.75
N LEU A 592 -26.07 6.62 -5.97
CA LEU A 592 -25.58 5.24 -6.06
C LEU A 592 -25.96 4.53 -4.76
N VAL A 593 -26.68 3.41 -4.89
CA VAL A 593 -26.99 2.50 -3.77
C VAL A 593 -25.99 1.36 -3.83
N LEU A 594 -25.16 1.22 -2.80
CA LEU A 594 -24.14 0.18 -2.66
C LEU A 594 -24.60 -0.82 -1.60
N LEU A 595 -24.82 -2.06 -2.01
CA LEU A 595 -25.28 -3.16 -1.17
C LEU A 595 -24.10 -4.01 -0.69
N ASP A 596 -24.06 -4.29 0.61
CA ASP A 596 -23.18 -5.30 1.18
C ASP A 596 -23.77 -6.70 0.93
N LEU A 597 -23.00 -7.60 0.31
CA LEU A 597 -23.41 -8.95 -0.07
C LEU A 597 -22.66 -10.04 0.73
N SER A 598 -22.19 -9.74 1.94
CA SER A 598 -21.38 -10.64 2.76
C SER A 598 -22.16 -11.79 3.42
N GLU A 599 -21.43 -12.76 3.99
CA GLU A 599 -21.99 -13.97 4.63
C GLU A 599 -22.90 -13.67 5.83
N SER A 600 -22.66 -12.58 6.57
CA SER A 600 -23.52 -12.13 7.68
C SER A 600 -24.94 -11.81 7.25
N THR A 601 -25.16 -11.56 5.96
CA THR A 601 -26.47 -11.27 5.38
C THR A 601 -27.38 -12.51 5.34
N ASN A 602 -26.84 -13.71 5.56
CA ASN A 602 -27.62 -14.95 5.69
C ASN A 602 -28.14 -15.21 7.13
N GLU A 603 -27.76 -14.40 8.13
CA GLU A 603 -28.29 -14.53 9.48
C GLU A 603 -29.77 -14.07 9.56
N THR A 604 -30.54 -14.70 10.44
CA THR A 604 -31.92 -14.29 10.74
C THR A 604 -31.91 -13.10 11.69
N VAL A 605 -32.64 -12.04 11.39
CA VAL A 605 -32.73 -10.85 12.25
C VAL A 605 -33.34 -11.24 13.61
N GLN A 606 -32.74 -10.77 14.72
CA GLN A 606 -33.31 -10.96 16.05
C GLN A 606 -34.76 -10.44 16.10
N ASP A 607 -35.69 -11.29 16.55
CA ASP A 607 -37.14 -11.05 16.66
C ASP A 607 -37.96 -11.01 15.33
N GLN A 608 -37.45 -11.48 14.19
CA GLN A 608 -38.23 -11.59 12.93
C GLN A 608 -37.99 -12.90 12.16
N GLU A 609 -38.95 -13.32 11.32
CA GLU A 609 -38.86 -14.50 10.44
C GLU A 609 -38.06 -14.25 9.14
N TYR A 610 -37.60 -13.02 8.87
CA TYR A 610 -36.88 -12.66 7.65
C TYR A 610 -35.37 -12.76 7.81
N SER A 611 -34.67 -13.17 6.75
CA SER A 611 -33.20 -13.06 6.69
C SER A 611 -32.77 -11.60 6.51
N VAL A 612 -31.57 -11.25 6.98
CA VAL A 612 -30.98 -9.92 6.76
C VAL A 612 -30.90 -9.61 5.25
N ARG A 613 -30.64 -10.62 4.42
CA ARG A 613 -30.67 -10.52 2.96
C ARG A 613 -32.01 -10.04 2.41
N GLU A 614 -33.08 -10.65 2.86
CA GLU A 614 -34.44 -10.27 2.44
C GLU A 614 -34.74 -8.84 2.87
N LEU A 615 -34.27 -8.43 4.04
CA LEU A 615 -34.42 -7.06 4.53
C LEU A 615 -33.67 -6.04 3.65
N THR A 616 -32.40 -6.31 3.33
CA THR A 616 -31.57 -5.50 2.43
C THR A 616 -32.19 -5.41 1.04
N GLN A 617 -32.67 -6.54 0.51
CA GLN A 617 -33.33 -6.61 -0.79
C GLN A 617 -34.64 -5.79 -0.78
N GLN A 618 -35.49 -5.95 0.24
CA GLN A 618 -36.72 -5.19 0.39
C GLN A 618 -36.46 -3.68 0.49
N ALA A 619 -35.49 -3.27 1.31
CA ALA A 619 -35.09 -1.88 1.46
C ALA A 619 -34.59 -1.28 0.14
N CYS A 620 -33.77 -2.03 -0.61
CA CYS A 620 -33.25 -1.62 -1.90
C CYS A 620 -34.35 -1.45 -2.95
N VAL A 621 -35.26 -2.44 -3.08
CA VAL A 621 -36.40 -2.37 -4.02
C VAL A 621 -37.26 -1.15 -3.73
N LEU A 622 -37.58 -0.90 -2.46
CA LEU A 622 -38.38 0.25 -2.06
C LEU A 622 -37.73 1.58 -2.40
N LEU A 623 -36.43 1.68 -2.11
CA LEU A 623 -35.65 2.87 -2.41
C LEU A 623 -35.55 3.10 -3.92
N ALA A 624 -35.26 2.05 -4.69
CA ALA A 624 -35.17 2.10 -6.15
C ALA A 624 -36.50 2.54 -6.78
N ASP A 625 -37.62 1.96 -6.35
CA ASP A 625 -38.96 2.33 -6.83
C ASP A 625 -39.33 3.78 -6.48
N ALA A 626 -38.96 4.24 -5.28
CA ALA A 626 -39.19 5.63 -4.87
C ALA A 626 -38.36 6.60 -5.71
N ILE A 627 -37.07 6.34 -5.91
CA ILE A 627 -36.16 7.20 -6.69
C ILE A 627 -36.58 7.21 -8.16
N ASN A 628 -36.88 6.05 -8.75
CA ASN A 628 -37.33 5.94 -10.13
C ASN A 628 -38.63 6.73 -10.38
N LYS A 629 -39.57 6.72 -9.43
CA LYS A 629 -40.81 7.50 -9.52
C LYS A 629 -40.59 9.00 -9.42
N VAL A 630 -39.54 9.46 -8.71
CA VAL A 630 -39.15 10.87 -8.61
C VAL A 630 -38.42 11.33 -9.87
N GLY A 631 -37.71 10.43 -10.54
CA GLY A 631 -37.03 10.68 -11.83
C GLY A 631 -35.56 11.10 -11.70
N ASP A 632 -34.93 10.91 -10.53
CA ASP A 632 -33.49 11.16 -10.37
C ASP A 632 -32.67 9.99 -10.94
N PRO A 633 -31.55 10.24 -11.67
CA PRO A 633 -30.63 9.19 -12.11
C PRO A 633 -30.02 8.42 -10.94
N PHE A 634 -30.11 7.10 -10.97
CA PHE A 634 -29.54 6.25 -9.92
C PHE A 634 -28.92 4.96 -10.44
N ALA A 635 -28.00 4.39 -9.67
CA ALA A 635 -27.38 3.08 -9.91
C ALA A 635 -27.50 2.22 -8.65
N ILE A 636 -27.55 0.89 -8.83
CA ILE A 636 -27.57 -0.11 -7.75
C ILE A 636 -26.42 -1.07 -7.99
N HIS A 637 -25.44 -1.04 -7.11
CA HIS A 637 -24.29 -1.93 -7.13
C HIS A 637 -24.23 -2.73 -5.82
N GLY A 638 -23.50 -3.83 -5.81
CA GLY A 638 -23.20 -4.60 -4.60
C GLY A 638 -21.75 -5.05 -4.56
N PHE A 639 -21.28 -5.46 -3.40
CA PHE A 639 -19.91 -5.94 -3.24
C PHE A 639 -19.82 -7.05 -2.18
N CYS A 640 -18.84 -7.93 -2.36
CA CYS A 640 -18.32 -8.84 -1.34
C CYS A 640 -16.82 -9.00 -1.58
N SER A 641 -16.09 -9.60 -0.63
CA SER A 641 -14.64 -9.75 -0.76
C SER A 641 -14.14 -11.11 -0.29
N ASP A 642 -13.18 -11.66 -1.03
CA ASP A 642 -12.36 -12.81 -0.64
C ASP A 642 -10.89 -12.36 -0.50
N GLY A 643 -10.62 -11.56 0.52
CA GLY A 643 -9.33 -10.92 0.73
C GLY A 643 -9.04 -9.75 -0.21
N ARG A 644 -7.83 -9.18 -0.09
CA ARG A 644 -7.47 -7.93 -0.80
C ARG A 644 -7.38 -8.06 -2.31
N HIS A 645 -7.07 -9.25 -2.82
CA HIS A 645 -6.82 -9.46 -4.25
C HIS A 645 -8.10 -9.83 -5.03
N ASP A 646 -9.22 -10.08 -4.33
CA ASP A 646 -10.49 -10.43 -4.95
C ASP A 646 -11.67 -9.75 -4.24
N VAL A 647 -11.83 -8.45 -4.46
CA VAL A 647 -13.04 -7.72 -4.09
C VAL A 647 -14.03 -7.78 -5.25
N GLU A 648 -15.04 -8.62 -5.13
CA GLU A 648 -16.06 -8.79 -6.15
C GLU A 648 -17.06 -7.63 -6.13
N TYR A 649 -17.30 -7.03 -7.29
CA TYR A 649 -18.20 -5.90 -7.45
C TYR A 649 -19.29 -6.20 -8.48
N TYR A 650 -20.54 -6.11 -8.06
CA TYR A 650 -21.72 -6.48 -8.85
C TYR A 650 -22.51 -5.24 -9.28
N ARG A 651 -22.78 -5.10 -10.57
CA ARG A 651 -23.60 -4.02 -11.12
C ARG A 651 -24.99 -4.52 -11.48
N PHE A 652 -25.94 -4.32 -10.55
CA PHE A 652 -27.34 -4.72 -10.76
C PHE A 652 -28.06 -3.76 -11.70
N LYS A 653 -27.83 -2.44 -11.53
CA LYS A 653 -28.40 -1.36 -12.34
C LYS A 653 -27.38 -0.24 -12.52
N ASP A 654 -27.15 0.20 -13.75
CA ASP A 654 -26.35 1.40 -14.04
C ASP A 654 -27.19 2.68 -14.19
N PHE A 655 -26.52 3.84 -14.22
CA PHE A 655 -27.17 5.16 -14.32
C PHE A 655 -27.96 5.37 -15.62
N ASP A 656 -27.52 4.77 -16.72
CA ASP A 656 -28.11 4.85 -18.06
C ASP A 656 -29.25 3.84 -18.28
N GLN A 657 -29.37 2.84 -17.40
CA GLN A 657 -30.38 1.81 -17.47
C GLN A 657 -31.70 2.26 -16.82
N HIS A 658 -32.81 1.84 -17.41
CA HIS A 658 -34.14 2.04 -16.81
C HIS A 658 -34.37 1.01 -15.71
N TRP A 659 -35.24 1.33 -14.74
CA TRP A 659 -35.63 0.38 -13.69
C TRP A 659 -36.75 -0.54 -14.20
N ASP A 660 -36.37 -1.49 -15.04
CA ASP A 660 -37.24 -2.48 -15.67
C ASP A 660 -36.96 -3.92 -15.16
N ASP A 661 -37.46 -4.93 -15.88
CA ASP A 661 -37.39 -6.32 -15.45
C ASP A 661 -35.94 -6.86 -15.37
N VAL A 662 -35.00 -6.34 -16.16
CA VAL A 662 -33.63 -6.88 -16.17
C VAL A 662 -32.87 -6.55 -14.87
N PRO A 663 -32.78 -5.28 -14.43
CA PRO A 663 -32.20 -4.95 -13.13
C PRO A 663 -32.94 -5.58 -11.95
N LYS A 664 -34.27 -5.72 -12.04
CA LYS A 664 -35.06 -6.40 -11.01
C LYS A 664 -34.70 -7.88 -10.91
N ALA A 665 -34.59 -8.59 -12.03
CA ALA A 665 -34.18 -10.00 -12.05
C ALA A 665 -32.75 -10.18 -11.51
N LYS A 666 -31.82 -9.28 -11.85
CA LYS A 666 -30.46 -9.30 -11.29
C LYS A 666 -30.46 -9.10 -9.77
N LEU A 667 -31.29 -8.18 -9.26
CA LEU A 667 -31.45 -7.97 -7.82
C LEU A 667 -32.15 -9.16 -7.14
N ALA A 668 -33.04 -9.86 -7.84
CA ALA A 668 -33.67 -11.09 -7.35
C ALA A 668 -32.66 -12.23 -7.17
N GLY A 669 -31.66 -12.32 -8.05
CA GLY A 669 -30.60 -13.33 -8.02
C GLY A 669 -29.47 -13.06 -7.02
N MET A 670 -29.66 -12.09 -6.11
CA MET A 670 -28.66 -11.69 -5.12
C MET A 670 -28.38 -12.81 -4.10
N THR A 671 -27.12 -13.20 -3.97
CA THR A 671 -26.64 -14.19 -2.99
C THR A 671 -25.65 -13.55 -2.04
N GLY A 672 -25.81 -13.76 -0.73
CA GLY A 672 -24.84 -13.34 0.27
C GLY A 672 -23.72 -14.37 0.40
N GLN A 673 -22.47 -13.97 0.17
CA GLN A 673 -21.28 -14.82 0.23
C GLN A 673 -20.06 -13.97 0.65
N LEU A 674 -19.07 -14.61 1.28
CA LEU A 674 -17.73 -14.04 1.55
C LEU A 674 -17.74 -12.87 2.58
N SER A 675 -16.65 -12.08 2.61
CA SER A 675 -16.39 -11.03 3.60
C SER A 675 -16.69 -9.60 3.08
N THR A 676 -16.35 -8.57 3.88
CA THR A 676 -16.73 -7.15 3.66
C THR A 676 -15.52 -6.21 3.63
N ARG A 677 -14.94 -6.00 2.44
CA ARG A 677 -13.92 -4.95 2.20
C ARG A 677 -14.50 -3.62 1.71
N MET A 678 -15.25 -2.96 2.58
CA MET A 678 -16.06 -1.77 2.25
C MET A 678 -15.26 -0.58 1.69
N GLY A 679 -14.02 -0.36 2.15
CA GLY A 679 -13.22 0.79 1.70
C GLY A 679 -12.90 0.78 0.21
N ALA A 680 -12.49 -0.38 -0.33
CA ALA A 680 -12.25 -0.57 -1.76
C ALA A 680 -13.54 -0.38 -2.58
N ALA A 681 -14.65 -0.96 -2.12
CA ALA A 681 -15.95 -0.83 -2.76
C ALA A 681 -16.46 0.62 -2.78
N ILE A 682 -16.25 1.38 -1.70
CA ILE A 682 -16.62 2.81 -1.63
C ILE A 682 -15.78 3.65 -2.61
N ARG A 683 -14.47 3.39 -2.74
CA ARG A 683 -13.63 4.08 -3.72
C ARG A 683 -14.07 3.78 -5.14
N HIS A 684 -14.39 2.52 -5.43
CA HIS A 684 -14.89 2.11 -6.73
C HIS A 684 -16.28 2.71 -7.05
N ALA A 685 -17.20 2.73 -6.09
CA ALA A 685 -18.47 3.45 -6.23
C ALA A 685 -18.27 4.97 -6.44
N GLY A 686 -17.30 5.56 -5.73
CA GLY A 686 -16.89 6.95 -5.88
C GLY A 686 -16.36 7.26 -7.29
N HIS A 687 -15.63 6.32 -7.91
CA HIS A 687 -15.16 6.43 -9.29
C HIS A 687 -16.34 6.56 -10.26
N HIS A 688 -17.34 5.66 -10.18
CA HIS A 688 -18.55 5.71 -11.02
C HIS A 688 -19.37 6.98 -10.82
N LEU A 689 -19.50 7.45 -9.57
CA LEU A 689 -20.17 8.72 -9.27
C LEU A 689 -19.40 9.93 -9.78
N LYS A 690 -18.06 9.87 -9.81
CA LYS A 690 -17.22 10.96 -10.34
C LYS A 690 -17.48 11.20 -11.83
N LEU A 691 -17.75 10.13 -12.60
CA LEU A 691 -18.08 10.20 -14.03
C LEU A 691 -19.41 10.90 -14.33
N GLN A 692 -20.34 10.97 -13.35
CA GLN A 692 -21.61 11.66 -13.52
C GLN A 692 -21.42 13.19 -13.54
N ARG A 693 -22.16 13.86 -14.44
CA ARG A 693 -22.11 15.33 -14.61
C ARG A 693 -22.90 16.10 -13.55
N SER A 694 -23.67 15.39 -12.72
CA SER A 694 -24.59 15.98 -11.75
C SER A 694 -23.88 16.78 -10.67
N ALA A 695 -24.43 17.95 -10.34
CA ALA A 695 -23.85 18.88 -9.36
C ALA A 695 -23.75 18.31 -7.94
N LYS A 696 -24.73 17.49 -7.53
CA LYS A 696 -24.74 16.84 -6.21
C LYS A 696 -24.77 15.32 -6.38
N LYS A 697 -23.92 14.62 -5.63
CA LYS A 697 -23.73 13.17 -5.73
C LYS A 697 -23.93 12.54 -4.37
N LEU A 698 -24.70 11.46 -4.31
CA LEU A 698 -25.04 10.75 -3.08
C LEU A 698 -24.67 9.27 -3.23
N LEU A 699 -23.86 8.77 -2.29
CA LEU A 699 -23.58 7.34 -2.12
C LEU A 699 -24.33 6.86 -0.88
N ILE A 700 -25.25 5.92 -1.04
CA ILE A 700 -25.97 5.25 0.05
C ILE A 700 -25.38 3.84 0.19
N VAL A 701 -24.73 3.56 1.31
CA VAL A 701 -24.21 2.23 1.64
C VAL A 701 -25.23 1.52 2.54
N ILE A 702 -25.70 0.35 2.13
CA ILE A 702 -26.58 -0.51 2.92
C ILE A 702 -25.76 -1.72 3.38
N THR A 703 -25.55 -1.85 4.68
CA THR A 703 -24.67 -2.88 5.27
C THR A 703 -25.24 -3.37 6.61
N ASP A 704 -25.04 -4.64 6.91
CA ASP A 704 -25.41 -5.27 8.17
C ASP A 704 -24.21 -5.47 9.11
N GLY A 705 -22.99 -5.25 8.61
CA GLY A 705 -21.76 -5.67 9.27
C GLY A 705 -20.71 -4.57 9.43
N GLU A 706 -19.73 -4.89 10.28
CA GLU A 706 -18.50 -4.11 10.37
C GLU A 706 -17.56 -4.48 9.21
N PRO A 707 -16.77 -3.54 8.65
CA PRO A 707 -15.73 -3.87 7.69
C PRO A 707 -14.77 -4.92 8.25
N ALA A 708 -14.75 -6.10 7.65
CA ALA A 708 -13.99 -7.27 8.07
C ALA A 708 -13.68 -8.12 6.82
N ASP A 709 -12.45 -8.62 6.69
CA ASP A 709 -12.02 -9.43 5.56
C ASP A 709 -11.09 -10.55 6.05
N ILE A 710 -11.01 -11.67 5.32
CA ILE A 710 -10.30 -12.88 5.76
C ILE A 710 -8.79 -12.67 5.94
N ASP A 711 -8.20 -11.76 5.16
CA ASP A 711 -6.77 -11.46 5.15
C ASP A 711 -6.41 -10.33 6.14
N VAL A 712 -7.39 -9.50 6.52
CA VAL A 712 -7.19 -8.41 7.46
C VAL A 712 -7.66 -8.81 8.84
N ARG A 713 -6.65 -9.02 9.63
CA ARG A 713 -6.76 -9.64 10.93
C ARG A 713 -7.15 -8.62 12.02
N ASP A 714 -6.66 -7.39 11.94
CA ASP A 714 -7.05 -6.32 12.87
C ASP A 714 -8.41 -5.70 12.46
N PRO A 715 -9.48 -5.82 13.28
CA PRO A 715 -10.79 -5.27 12.95
C PRO A 715 -10.80 -3.73 12.84
N GLN A 716 -9.84 -3.02 13.44
CA GLN A 716 -9.75 -1.57 13.33
C GLN A 716 -9.19 -1.12 12.00
N TYR A 717 -8.39 -1.96 11.35
CA TYR A 717 -7.72 -1.62 10.10
C TYR A 717 -8.72 -1.22 9.02
N LEU A 718 -9.66 -2.13 8.69
CA LEU A 718 -10.66 -1.88 7.65
C LEU A 718 -11.65 -0.78 8.04
N ARG A 719 -11.90 -0.56 9.34
CA ARG A 719 -12.73 0.57 9.80
C ARG A 719 -12.04 1.91 9.55
N HIS A 720 -10.75 2.00 9.85
CA HIS A 720 -9.96 3.19 9.57
C HIS A 720 -9.78 3.42 8.06
N ASP A 721 -9.58 2.35 7.28
CA ASP A 721 -9.57 2.43 5.83
C ASP A 721 -10.90 2.94 5.26
N THR A 722 -12.02 2.34 5.69
CA THR A 722 -13.35 2.73 5.25
C THR A 722 -13.63 4.20 5.57
N LYS A 723 -13.22 4.66 6.77
CA LYS A 723 -13.32 6.08 7.14
C LYS A 723 -12.55 6.98 6.16
N LYS A 724 -11.33 6.58 5.81
CA LYS A 724 -10.48 7.34 4.88
C LYS A 724 -11.02 7.32 3.46
N ALA A 725 -11.58 6.20 3.00
CA ALA A 725 -12.31 6.09 1.75
C ALA A 725 -13.52 7.04 1.70
N VAL A 726 -14.28 7.13 2.80
CA VAL A 726 -15.39 8.08 2.93
C VAL A 726 -14.90 9.53 2.84
N GLU A 727 -13.82 9.89 3.55
CA GLU A 727 -13.21 11.22 3.48
C GLU A 727 -12.67 11.56 2.08
N GLU A 728 -12.14 10.57 1.36
CA GLU A 728 -11.66 10.71 -0.02
C GLU A 728 -12.80 10.95 -1.01
N VAL A 729 -13.86 10.15 -0.93
CA VAL A 729 -15.06 10.31 -1.76
C VAL A 729 -15.76 11.64 -1.45
N ALA A 730 -15.79 12.06 -0.19
CA ALA A 730 -16.28 13.37 0.22
C ALA A 730 -15.48 14.55 -0.39
N ARG A 731 -14.15 14.43 -0.48
CA ARG A 731 -13.30 15.43 -1.17
C ARG A 731 -13.65 15.58 -2.65
N ASN A 732 -14.21 14.55 -3.28
CA ASN A 732 -14.69 14.57 -4.67
C ASN A 732 -16.13 15.10 -4.82
N GLY A 733 -16.72 15.67 -3.75
CA GLY A 733 -18.07 16.25 -3.78
C GLY A 733 -19.21 15.22 -3.68
N VAL A 734 -18.90 13.99 -3.29
CA VAL A 734 -19.88 12.92 -3.08
C VAL A 734 -20.23 12.85 -1.60
N THR A 735 -21.51 13.01 -1.25
CA THR A 735 -21.96 12.79 0.13
C THR A 735 -22.18 11.30 0.34
N THR A 736 -21.58 10.72 1.37
CA THR A 736 -21.79 9.31 1.73
C THR A 736 -22.77 9.20 2.89
N TYR A 737 -23.64 8.20 2.85
CA TYR A 737 -24.62 7.92 3.91
C TYR A 737 -24.71 6.43 4.15
N CYS A 738 -24.64 6.01 5.41
CA CYS A 738 -24.71 4.59 5.77
C CYS A 738 -26.07 4.23 6.37
N MET A 739 -26.67 3.17 5.85
CA MET A 739 -27.86 2.54 6.39
C MET A 739 -27.45 1.20 6.98
N SER A 740 -27.41 1.12 8.30
CA SER A 740 -27.05 -0.10 9.01
C SER A 740 -28.29 -0.87 9.46
N LEU A 741 -28.25 -2.19 9.33
CA LEU A 741 -29.31 -3.09 9.81
C LEU A 741 -29.00 -3.68 11.20
N ASP A 742 -27.82 -3.41 11.76
CA ASP A 742 -27.40 -3.88 13.09
C ASP A 742 -27.79 -2.86 14.19
N PRO A 743 -28.60 -3.25 15.19
CA PRO A 743 -28.97 -2.41 16.34
C PRO A 743 -27.79 -1.88 17.16
N ARG A 744 -26.61 -2.51 17.09
CA ARG A 744 -25.39 -2.12 17.83
C ARG A 744 -24.44 -1.24 17.00
N ALA A 745 -24.81 -0.90 15.77
CA ALA A 745 -23.93 -0.23 14.81
C ALA A 745 -23.59 1.23 15.13
N ASP A 746 -24.33 1.86 16.05
CA ASP A 746 -24.18 3.27 16.43
C ASP A 746 -22.73 3.68 16.72
N ASN A 747 -21.96 2.83 17.40
CA ASN A 747 -20.64 3.19 17.89
C ASN A 747 -19.53 3.20 16.83
N TYR A 748 -19.57 2.30 15.84
CA TYR A 748 -18.53 2.23 14.81
C TYR A 748 -18.93 2.99 13.54
N VAL A 749 -20.20 2.90 13.12
CA VAL A 749 -20.67 3.59 11.90
C VAL A 749 -20.58 5.10 12.06
N SER A 750 -20.90 5.63 13.24
CA SER A 750 -20.77 7.07 13.53
C SER A 750 -19.32 7.57 13.45
N ARG A 751 -18.31 6.71 13.68
CA ARG A 751 -16.89 7.05 13.55
C ARG A 751 -16.41 7.05 12.10
N ILE A 752 -17.02 6.21 11.25
CA ILE A 752 -16.68 6.04 9.84
C ILE A 752 -17.35 7.13 8.99
N PHE A 753 -18.68 7.25 9.07
CA PHE A 753 -19.47 8.16 8.21
C PHE A 753 -19.75 9.52 8.87
N GLY A 754 -19.61 9.62 10.20
CA GLY A 754 -19.91 10.81 11.00
C GLY A 754 -21.31 10.79 11.61
N GLN A 755 -21.50 11.50 12.73
CA GLN A 755 -22.73 11.47 13.55
C GLN A 755 -24.03 11.85 12.82
N LYS A 756 -23.95 12.55 11.68
CA LYS A 756 -25.12 13.01 10.91
C LYS A 756 -25.42 12.19 9.66
N ASN A 757 -24.55 11.24 9.31
CA ASN A 757 -24.55 10.57 8.00
C ASN A 757 -24.79 9.06 8.13
N TYR A 758 -25.54 8.63 9.15
CA TYR A 758 -25.90 7.24 9.30
C TYR A 758 -27.31 7.05 9.91
N MET A 759 -27.89 5.88 9.68
CA MET A 759 -29.16 5.47 10.28
C MET A 759 -29.17 3.96 10.51
N VAL A 760 -29.67 3.56 11.68
CA VAL A 760 -29.98 2.17 12.00
C VAL A 760 -31.44 1.90 11.63
N VAL A 761 -31.68 0.83 10.87
CA VAL A 761 -33.01 0.45 10.38
C VAL A 761 -33.37 -0.94 10.91
N ASP A 762 -34.19 -0.97 11.97
CA ASP A 762 -34.72 -2.21 12.54
C ASP A 762 -35.90 -2.78 11.71
N HIS A 763 -36.61 -1.88 11.01
CA HIS A 763 -37.79 -2.21 10.20
C HIS A 763 -37.83 -1.38 8.92
N VAL A 764 -38.06 -2.04 7.79
CA VAL A 764 -38.19 -1.42 6.46
C VAL A 764 -39.26 -0.32 6.43
N GLU A 765 -40.33 -0.47 7.22
CA GLU A 765 -41.44 0.48 7.32
C GLU A 765 -41.04 1.88 7.84
N ARG A 766 -39.86 2.01 8.46
CA ARG A 766 -39.33 3.30 8.97
C ARG A 766 -38.55 4.09 7.92
N LEU A 767 -38.15 3.47 6.80
CA LEU A 767 -37.45 4.13 5.69
C LEU A 767 -38.15 5.42 5.20
N PRO A 768 -39.49 5.45 5.02
CA PRO A 768 -40.20 6.62 4.53
C PRO A 768 -40.12 7.85 5.45
N GLU A 769 -39.80 7.67 6.74
CA GLU A 769 -39.80 8.77 7.71
C GLU A 769 -38.45 9.51 7.75
N LYS A 770 -37.37 8.82 7.40
CA LYS A 770 -35.99 9.30 7.59
C LYS A 770 -35.30 9.69 6.30
N LEU A 771 -35.55 8.98 5.20
CA LEU A 771 -35.00 9.32 3.88
C LEU A 771 -35.32 10.76 3.45
N PRO A 772 -36.56 11.28 3.60
CA PRO A 772 -36.85 12.68 3.26
C PRO A 772 -35.93 13.66 3.98
N LEU A 773 -35.65 13.47 5.28
CA LEU A 773 -34.75 14.37 6.04
C LEU A 773 -33.34 14.42 5.45
N LEU A 774 -32.83 13.30 4.95
CA LEU A 774 -31.55 13.22 4.25
C LEU A 774 -31.59 14.03 2.95
N TYR A 775 -32.63 13.86 2.14
CA TYR A 775 -32.80 14.65 0.92
C TYR A 775 -32.95 16.16 1.18
N ALA A 776 -33.56 16.56 2.31
CA ALA A 776 -33.66 17.96 2.72
C ALA A 776 -32.30 18.55 3.10
N GLY A 777 -31.46 17.76 3.78
CA GLY A 777 -30.10 18.17 4.13
C GLY A 777 -29.25 18.43 2.89
N LEU A 778 -29.43 17.61 1.84
CA LEU A 778 -28.69 17.70 0.59
C LEU A 778 -29.19 18.80 -0.35
N THR A 779 -30.43 19.27 -0.24
CA THR A 779 -31.02 20.30 -1.12
C THR A 779 -30.83 21.74 -0.63
N ARG A 780 -30.32 21.93 0.59
CA ARG A 780 -29.97 23.26 1.12
C ARG A 780 -28.76 23.89 0.45
#